data_AF-A0A1M4WUN9-F1
#
_entry.id   AF-A0A1M4WUN9-F1
#
_cell.length_a   1.000
_cell.length_b   1.000
_cell.length_c   1.000
_cell.angle_alpha   90.00
_cell.angle_beta   90.00
_cell.angle_gamma   90.00
#
_symmetry.space_group_name_H-M   'P 1'
#
loop_
_entity.id
_entity.type
_entity.pdbx_description
1 polymer ?
#
loop_
_entity_poly.entity_id
_entity_poly.type
_entity_poly.pdbx_seq_one_letter_code
_entity_poly.pdbx_strand_id
1 'polypeptide(L)'
;MILEGLEGKTVFITGGTGFVGTALIERILRTLPNTDVVLLIRGGRRSSPEARFQREILKNNCFDSLRDRIGSKEFDALVQERIRVVSGDVSKDGLGLSDKDLAILGECDIAIHSAATVSFDAPLDSAVEVNLLGPSRVAKTFNDAPSSRENRHFIAVSTAYVAGSRRGDAPEISLANNPLYPDVNWRAEVDAARQLRDEIERKSRDPKNLEEFQRRSRREVGSAGVAILAERCEKLRKEWVRTKMVELGRARASSLGWPDAYAYSKALGEIALSEAVLDIGVSVVRPSIIESSLIQPFPGWIRGFRMAEPIIISFAKGLLKEFPGVPEGVIDVIPVDLVVSAILAVAAKGADERTNYYHVASGSVNPLRYESLVNMVRDYFQQNPLYDDKGQPISLPKWSSPGRSKVQNEVNRAAKVLGVLEDVSSLLPLRGSRLNFTKDLESKRLEVERALTYVELYGSYAECEANYLVDHLDALKTHLSDTDLEYFNFDPRQVVWSEFVSKVHLPSVVEHSRVKTHPEKTSTSSKRRSERQLRSILTDEPRLVAFDLENTVIAANVVDSFAYLATRRLKGSEKVALVASLLAEAPSLLSLDRKDRGEFLRYFYRRYENAESELLKEDSWSLLNEYLLTKAFPDAIWRVRQHRRLGHKTVLITGALDFVVRPLEPLFDEIVSAEMTEFDNGTLTGQVPGTPPIGEARAEILSQLARKYGLSDDQTIAYADGTSDLPMLERAGTAVCVNPEVKLLNIARRRGWRIENWSRAKGASSIYLPIAKVNQ
;
A
#
# COMPACT_ATOMS: atom_id res chain seq x y z
N MET A 1 39.56 -17.40 11.46
CA MET A 1 39.33 -16.65 10.21
C MET A 1 38.32 -15.53 10.41
N ILE A 2 37.04 -15.80 10.70
CA ILE A 2 36.00 -14.75 10.76
C ILE A 2 36.14 -13.89 12.01
N LEU A 3 36.13 -14.52 13.19
CA LEU A 3 36.27 -13.80 14.46
C LEU A 3 37.55 -12.96 14.48
N GLU A 4 38.67 -13.57 14.10
CA GLU A 4 39.98 -12.92 14.06
C GLU A 4 40.09 -11.84 12.97
N GLY A 5 39.61 -12.09 11.76
CA GLY A 5 39.74 -11.18 10.63
C GLY A 5 38.88 -9.92 10.74
N LEU A 6 37.81 -9.96 11.53
CA LEU A 6 36.90 -8.83 11.77
C LEU A 6 37.13 -8.15 13.12
N GLU A 7 38.05 -8.65 13.94
CA GLU A 7 38.40 -8.08 15.23
C GLU A 7 38.95 -6.66 15.06
N GLY A 8 38.37 -5.69 15.78
CA GLY A 8 38.80 -4.28 15.73
C GLY A 8 38.48 -3.55 14.43
N LYS A 9 37.73 -4.17 13.50
CA LYS A 9 37.38 -3.58 12.20
C LYS A 9 36.16 -2.68 12.28
N THR A 10 36.12 -1.66 11.43
CA THR A 10 34.93 -0.82 11.23
C THR A 10 34.28 -1.13 9.87
N VAL A 11 33.00 -1.50 9.88
CA VAL A 11 32.24 -1.94 8.70
C VAL A 11 31.19 -0.91 8.30
N PHE A 12 31.33 -0.34 7.12
CA PHE A 12 30.32 0.50 6.49
C PHE A 12 29.25 -0.36 5.79
N ILE A 13 27.97 -0.16 6.09
CA ILE A 13 26.87 -0.93 5.51
C ILE A 13 25.86 0.01 4.86
N THR A 14 25.57 -0.26 3.59
CA THR A 14 24.39 0.32 2.91
C THR A 14 23.25 -0.69 2.87
N GLY A 15 22.01 -0.21 2.87
CA GLY A 15 20.85 -1.10 2.85
C GLY A 15 20.53 -1.74 4.22
N GLY A 16 21.01 -1.16 5.32
CA GLY A 16 20.76 -1.66 6.69
C GLY A 16 19.28 -1.78 7.07
N THR A 17 18.40 -0.97 6.45
CA THR A 17 16.95 -1.07 6.65
C THR A 17 16.30 -2.24 5.87
N GLY A 18 17.07 -2.96 5.05
CA GLY A 18 16.63 -4.12 4.27
C GLY A 18 16.70 -5.43 5.05
N PHE A 19 16.25 -6.53 4.44
CA PHE A 19 16.22 -7.86 5.05
C PHE A 19 17.62 -8.35 5.43
N VAL A 20 18.49 -8.53 4.44
CA VAL A 20 19.89 -8.97 4.66
C VAL A 20 20.65 -7.98 5.54
N GLY A 21 20.53 -6.68 5.27
CA GLY A 21 21.21 -5.65 6.06
C GLY A 21 20.83 -5.66 7.54
N THR A 22 19.56 -5.89 7.89
CA THR A 22 19.13 -5.98 9.30
C THR A 22 19.76 -7.18 9.99
N ALA A 23 19.71 -8.36 9.36
CA ALA A 23 20.31 -9.58 9.91
C ALA A 23 21.84 -9.49 10.01
N LEU A 24 22.49 -8.81 9.07
CA LEU A 24 23.92 -8.57 9.11
C LEU A 24 24.31 -7.71 10.31
N ILE A 25 23.57 -6.63 10.58
CA ILE A 25 23.80 -5.76 11.74
C ILE A 25 23.59 -6.53 13.05
N GLU A 26 22.49 -7.28 13.17
CA GLU A 26 22.22 -8.13 14.33
C GLU A 26 23.36 -9.11 14.56
N ARG A 27 23.81 -9.79 13.49
CA ARG A 27 24.88 -10.77 13.58
C ARG A 27 26.17 -10.14 14.08
N ILE A 28 26.58 -9.00 13.51
CA ILE A 28 27.79 -8.29 13.94
C ILE A 28 27.71 -7.91 15.42
N LEU A 29 26.60 -7.30 15.86
CA LEU A 29 26.45 -6.91 17.27
C LEU A 29 26.46 -8.11 18.23
N ARG A 30 25.85 -9.24 17.82
CA ARG A 30 25.70 -10.40 18.69
C ARG A 30 26.96 -11.26 18.82
N THR A 31 27.73 -11.41 17.74
CA THR A 31 28.85 -12.38 17.67
C THR A 31 30.23 -11.74 17.54
N LEU A 32 30.34 -10.46 17.13
CA LEU A 32 31.62 -9.78 16.93
C LEU A 32 31.72 -8.60 17.91
N PRO A 33 32.23 -8.76 19.14
CA PRO A 33 32.15 -7.73 20.18
C PRO A 33 32.93 -6.44 19.85
N ASN A 34 34.00 -6.54 19.07
CA ASN A 34 34.94 -5.44 18.80
C ASN A 34 34.88 -4.95 17.33
N THR A 35 33.75 -5.12 16.65
CA THR A 35 33.56 -4.68 15.25
C THR A 35 32.56 -3.53 15.17
N ASP A 36 32.98 -2.32 14.81
CA ASP A 36 32.08 -1.17 14.72
C ASP A 36 31.29 -1.13 13.41
N VAL A 37 30.13 -0.49 13.42
CA VAL A 37 29.25 -0.40 12.24
C VAL A 37 28.92 1.05 11.92
N VAL A 38 29.15 1.43 10.66
CA VAL A 38 28.69 2.71 10.10
C VAL A 38 27.55 2.45 9.13
N LEU A 39 26.36 3.00 9.38
CA LEU A 39 25.16 2.75 8.60
C LEU A 39 24.79 3.94 7.72
N LEU A 40 24.70 3.70 6.41
CA LEU A 40 24.11 4.66 5.48
C LEU A 40 22.58 4.58 5.53
N ILE A 41 21.94 5.65 5.99
CA ILE A 41 20.48 5.77 6.01
C ILE A 41 20.04 6.99 5.22
N ARG A 42 19.11 6.78 4.29
CA ARG A 42 18.53 7.86 3.50
C ARG A 42 17.65 8.77 4.37
N GLY A 43 17.90 10.08 4.34
CA GLY A 43 16.99 11.06 4.96
C GLY A 43 15.58 11.01 4.38
N GLY A 44 14.56 11.11 5.23
CA GLY A 44 13.16 11.19 4.80
C GLY A 44 12.67 12.63 4.66
N ARG A 45 11.61 12.89 3.88
CA ARG A 45 11.00 14.24 3.74
C ARG A 45 10.58 14.88 5.08
N ARG A 46 10.29 14.05 6.10
CA ARG A 46 9.79 14.46 7.43
C ARG A 46 10.47 13.72 8.59
N SER A 47 11.55 12.97 8.34
CA SER A 47 12.18 12.14 9.37
C SER A 47 13.69 12.13 9.21
N SER A 48 14.42 12.38 10.31
CA SER A 48 15.88 12.29 10.33
C SER A 48 16.35 10.85 10.10
N PRO A 49 17.60 10.65 9.63
CA PRO A 49 18.21 9.32 9.52
C PRO A 49 18.16 8.53 10.83
N GLU A 50 18.38 9.18 11.98
CA GLU A 50 18.37 8.57 13.30
C GLU A 50 16.95 8.13 13.69
N ALA A 51 15.93 8.96 13.41
CA ALA A 51 14.55 8.58 13.64
C ALA A 51 14.14 7.36 12.79
N ARG A 52 14.66 7.25 11.56
CA ARG A 52 14.47 6.07 10.71
C ARG A 52 15.23 4.86 11.24
N PHE A 53 16.48 5.03 11.68
CA PHE A 53 17.28 3.97 12.32
C PHE A 53 16.52 3.32 13.48
N GLN A 54 16.06 4.16 14.42
CA GLN A 54 15.31 3.73 15.60
C GLN A 54 14.03 2.99 15.21
N ARG A 55 13.26 3.53 14.25
CA ARG A 55 11.97 2.97 13.86
C ARG A 55 12.07 1.72 12.98
N GLU A 56 13.00 1.70 12.04
CA GLU A 56 13.05 0.71 10.94
C GLU A 56 14.07 -0.40 11.18
N ILE A 57 15.06 -0.21 12.06
CA ILE A 57 16.08 -1.22 12.38
C ILE A 57 15.87 -1.71 13.81
N LEU A 58 16.07 -0.86 14.83
CA LEU A 58 16.12 -1.32 16.22
C LEU A 58 14.80 -1.85 16.78
N LYS A 59 13.65 -1.38 16.27
CA LYS A 59 12.32 -1.92 16.63
C LYS A 59 11.96 -3.23 15.91
N ASN A 60 12.84 -3.75 15.06
CA ASN A 60 12.62 -5.03 14.41
C ASN A 60 12.86 -6.17 15.39
N ASN A 61 12.00 -7.20 15.33
CA ASN A 61 12.10 -8.39 16.18
C ASN A 61 13.39 -9.21 15.98
N CYS A 62 14.17 -8.93 14.92
CA CYS A 62 15.51 -9.45 14.71
C CYS A 62 16.40 -9.29 15.94
N PHE A 63 16.26 -8.16 16.65
CA PHE A 63 17.09 -7.83 17.81
C PHE A 63 16.52 -8.33 19.14
N ASP A 64 15.33 -8.93 19.16
CA ASP A 64 14.65 -9.30 20.42
C ASP A 64 15.47 -10.31 21.21
N SER A 65 16.01 -11.35 20.56
CA SER A 65 16.86 -12.35 21.22
C SER A 65 18.13 -11.74 21.83
N LEU A 66 18.77 -10.78 21.15
CA LEU A 66 19.94 -10.08 21.69
C LEU A 66 19.54 -9.19 22.86
N ARG A 67 18.45 -8.43 22.72
CA ARG A 67 17.90 -7.52 23.74
C ARG A 67 17.49 -8.26 25.01
N ASP A 68 16.86 -9.42 24.87
CA ASP A 68 16.45 -10.28 25.98
C ASP A 68 17.65 -10.87 26.72
N ARG A 69 18.73 -11.20 25.99
CA ARG A 69 19.95 -11.78 26.57
C ARG A 69 20.75 -10.78 27.39
N ILE A 70 20.94 -9.55 26.91
CA ILE A 70 21.83 -8.56 27.55
C ILE A 70 21.09 -7.50 28.37
N GLY A 71 19.77 -7.37 28.19
CA GLY A 71 18.98 -6.31 28.81
C GLY A 71 18.79 -5.11 27.89
N SER A 72 17.64 -4.43 28.01
CA SER A 72 17.30 -3.31 27.12
C SER A 72 18.22 -2.09 27.28
N LYS A 73 18.70 -1.80 28.50
CA LYS A 73 19.58 -0.66 28.75
C LYS A 73 20.97 -0.91 28.17
N GLU A 74 21.47 -2.11 28.36
CA GLU A 74 22.75 -2.60 27.86
C GLU A 74 22.74 -2.69 26.33
N PHE A 75 21.62 -3.11 25.74
CA PHE A 75 21.42 -3.06 24.29
C PHE A 75 21.46 -1.63 23.74
N ASP A 76 20.76 -0.70 24.38
CA ASP A 76 20.76 0.70 23.94
C ASP A 76 22.17 1.32 24.06
N ALA A 77 22.92 0.99 25.13
CA ALA A 77 24.31 1.42 25.31
C ALA A 77 25.22 0.82 24.22
N LEU A 78 25.12 -0.49 23.96
CA LEU A 78 25.88 -1.18 22.91
C LEU A 78 25.66 -0.54 21.54
N VAL A 79 24.41 -0.22 21.20
CA VAL A 79 24.07 0.42 19.93
C VAL A 79 24.62 1.84 19.86
N GLN A 80 24.54 2.62 20.93
CA GLN A 80 25.09 3.98 20.98
C GLN A 80 26.61 4.00 20.84
N GLU A 81 27.29 3.00 21.39
CA GLU A 81 28.74 2.87 21.33
C GLU A 81 29.21 2.43 19.94
N ARG A 82 28.58 1.40 19.38
CA ARG A 82 29.11 0.67 18.21
C ARG A 82 28.46 1.00 16.87
N ILE A 83 27.34 1.74 16.85
CA ILE A 83 26.66 2.11 15.62
C ILE A 83 26.72 3.62 15.40
N ARG A 84 27.29 4.02 14.26
CA ARG A 84 27.24 5.39 13.75
C ARG A 84 26.31 5.45 12.55
N VAL A 85 25.39 6.41 12.50
CA VAL A 85 24.48 6.62 11.36
C VAL A 85 24.95 7.81 10.55
N VAL A 86 25.06 7.63 9.23
CA VAL A 86 25.36 8.69 8.26
C VAL A 86 24.22 8.86 7.26
N SER A 87 23.97 10.10 6.85
CA SER A 87 22.89 10.42 5.91
C SER A 87 23.39 10.34 4.47
N GLY A 88 22.77 9.50 3.64
CA GLY A 88 23.10 9.49 2.21
C GLY A 88 22.17 8.65 1.34
N ASP A 89 22.41 8.70 0.03
CA ASP A 89 21.56 8.09 -1.00
C ASP A 89 22.43 7.49 -2.12
N VAL A 90 22.37 6.17 -2.29
CA VAL A 90 23.16 5.44 -3.29
C VAL A 90 22.81 5.80 -4.74
N SER A 91 21.68 6.47 -4.96
CA SER A 91 21.29 6.99 -6.28
C SER A 91 22.01 8.29 -6.67
N LYS A 92 22.89 8.82 -5.80
CA LYS A 92 23.63 10.07 -6.04
C LYS A 92 25.13 9.80 -6.07
N ASP A 93 25.83 10.52 -6.93
CA ASP A 93 27.29 10.54 -6.92
C ASP A 93 27.81 11.12 -5.61
N GLY A 94 28.88 10.54 -5.05
CA GLY A 94 29.37 10.85 -3.70
C GLY A 94 28.40 10.48 -2.57
N LEU A 95 27.33 9.75 -2.88
CA LEU A 95 26.25 9.34 -1.97
C LEU A 95 25.52 10.50 -1.27
N GLY A 96 25.79 11.75 -1.65
CA GLY A 96 25.30 12.95 -0.97
C GLY A 96 25.83 13.11 0.46
N LEU A 97 27.01 12.56 0.77
CA LEU A 97 27.65 12.70 2.09
C LEU A 97 28.17 14.13 2.30
N SER A 98 28.16 14.58 3.55
CA SER A 98 28.92 15.75 3.98
C SER A 98 30.41 15.42 4.10
N ASP A 99 31.29 16.42 4.11
CA ASP A 99 32.74 16.21 4.31
C ASP A 99 33.03 15.44 5.62
N LYS A 100 32.23 15.69 6.66
CA LYS A 100 32.29 14.96 7.93
C LYS A 100 31.94 13.48 7.74
N ASP A 101 30.84 13.18 7.07
CA ASP A 101 30.40 11.80 6.86
C ASP A 101 31.33 11.05 5.90
N LEU A 102 31.96 11.76 4.95
CA LEU A 102 32.98 11.22 4.07
C LEU A 102 34.25 10.85 4.85
N ALA A 103 34.65 11.65 5.84
CA ALA A 103 35.75 11.30 6.74
C ALA A 103 35.44 10.03 7.57
N ILE A 104 34.20 9.90 8.07
CA ILE A 104 33.75 8.68 8.79
C ILE A 104 33.81 7.46 7.86
N LEU A 105 33.42 7.61 6.58
CA LEU A 105 33.55 6.54 5.60
C LEU A 105 35.02 6.15 5.35
N GLY A 106 35.93 7.12 5.38
CA GLY A 106 37.37 6.93 5.28
C GLY A 106 37.99 6.15 6.44
N GLU A 107 37.39 6.21 7.64
CA GLU A 107 37.83 5.43 8.82
C GLU A 107 37.50 3.93 8.72
N CYS A 108 36.58 3.56 7.81
CA CYS A 108 36.08 2.19 7.67
C CYS A 108 37.06 1.29 6.88
N ASP A 109 37.28 0.08 7.40
CA ASP A 109 38.10 -0.95 6.78
C ASP A 109 37.36 -1.68 5.65
N ILE A 110 36.06 -1.92 5.86
CA ILE A 110 35.23 -2.76 4.98
C ILE A 110 33.95 -2.01 4.63
N ALA A 111 33.53 -2.07 3.38
CA ALA A 111 32.25 -1.53 2.93
C ALA A 111 31.38 -2.62 2.29
N ILE A 112 30.25 -2.94 2.92
CA ILE A 112 29.27 -3.92 2.46
C ILE A 112 28.08 -3.20 1.82
N HIS A 113 27.97 -3.32 0.50
CA HIS A 113 26.88 -2.74 -0.27
C HIS A 113 25.71 -3.73 -0.45
N SER A 114 24.68 -3.59 0.38
CA SER A 114 23.44 -4.39 0.31
C SER A 114 22.21 -3.56 -0.14
N ALA A 115 22.36 -2.25 -0.35
CA ALA A 115 21.26 -1.42 -0.82
C ALA A 115 20.84 -1.80 -2.25
N ALA A 116 19.56 -2.12 -2.44
CA ALA A 116 19.01 -2.44 -3.75
C ALA A 116 17.50 -2.16 -3.80
N THR A 117 16.99 -1.87 -5.00
CA THR A 117 15.56 -1.95 -5.30
C THR A 117 15.24 -3.38 -5.71
N VAL A 118 14.79 -4.18 -4.74
CA VAL A 118 14.45 -5.61 -4.89
C VAL A 118 13.00 -5.86 -5.33
N SER A 119 12.42 -4.94 -6.10
CA SER A 119 11.05 -5.06 -6.62
C SER A 119 11.12 -5.37 -8.10
N PHE A 120 10.43 -6.44 -8.50
CA PHE A 120 10.34 -6.85 -9.89
C PHE A 120 9.57 -5.84 -10.77
N ASP A 121 8.76 -4.99 -10.13
CA ASP A 121 8.02 -3.88 -10.73
C ASP A 121 8.67 -2.52 -10.44
N ALA A 122 10.00 -2.50 -10.26
CA ALA A 122 10.76 -1.26 -10.17
C ALA A 122 10.76 -0.54 -11.53
N PRO A 123 10.49 0.78 -11.56
CA PRO A 123 10.68 1.58 -12.77
C PRO A 123 12.12 1.48 -13.27
N LEU A 124 12.31 1.32 -14.58
CA LEU A 124 13.64 1.15 -15.19
C LEU A 124 14.63 2.25 -14.78
N ASP A 125 14.20 3.52 -14.77
CA ASP A 125 15.02 4.65 -14.34
C ASP A 125 15.50 4.50 -12.89
N SER A 126 14.59 4.12 -11.99
CA SER A 126 14.94 3.89 -10.58
C SER A 126 15.84 2.66 -10.39
N ALA A 127 15.62 1.59 -11.15
CA ALA A 127 16.41 0.37 -11.08
C ALA A 127 17.86 0.64 -11.54
N VAL A 128 18.03 1.42 -12.61
CA VAL A 128 19.35 1.86 -13.10
C VAL A 128 20.08 2.71 -12.06
N GLU A 129 19.43 3.72 -11.48
CA GLU A 129 20.10 4.61 -10.52
C GLU A 129 20.54 3.90 -9.24
N VAL A 130 19.79 2.90 -8.79
CA VAL A 130 20.05 2.20 -7.51
C VAL A 130 20.85 0.91 -7.70
N ASN A 131 20.44 0.03 -8.60
CA ASN A 131 21.03 -1.31 -8.71
C ASN A 131 22.23 -1.36 -9.67
N LEU A 132 22.16 -0.61 -10.78
CA LEU A 132 23.23 -0.57 -11.77
C LEU A 132 24.34 0.37 -11.31
N LEU A 133 24.02 1.65 -11.09
CA LEU A 133 25.03 2.67 -10.74
C LEU A 133 25.42 2.67 -9.26
N GLY A 134 24.53 2.19 -8.37
CA GLY A 134 24.75 2.21 -6.93
C GLY A 134 26.04 1.52 -6.46
N PRO A 135 26.34 0.28 -6.90
CA PRO A 135 27.57 -0.40 -6.52
C PRO A 135 28.83 0.40 -6.86
N SER A 136 28.95 0.87 -8.12
CA SER A 136 30.11 1.67 -8.56
C SER A 136 30.20 3.02 -7.84
N ARG A 137 29.07 3.68 -7.55
CA ARG A 137 29.05 4.94 -6.79
C ARG A 137 29.55 4.74 -5.36
N VAL A 138 29.09 3.69 -4.69
CA VAL A 138 29.52 3.39 -3.31
C VAL A 138 31.00 2.99 -3.31
N ALA A 139 31.41 2.10 -4.23
CA ALA A 139 32.81 1.67 -4.34
C ALA A 139 33.75 2.86 -4.59
N LYS A 140 33.40 3.72 -5.55
CA LYS A 140 34.17 4.94 -5.86
C LYS A 140 34.21 5.90 -4.67
N THR A 141 33.07 6.17 -4.04
CA THR A 141 33.04 7.07 -2.87
C THR A 141 33.85 6.51 -1.70
N PHE A 142 33.82 5.19 -1.49
CA PHE A 142 34.63 4.53 -0.48
C PHE A 142 36.12 4.61 -0.81
N ASN A 143 36.50 4.34 -2.07
CA ASN A 143 37.87 4.47 -2.59
C ASN A 143 38.41 5.90 -2.40
N ASP A 144 37.65 6.89 -2.84
CA ASP A 144 38.06 8.30 -2.86
C ASP A 144 37.98 8.98 -1.48
N ALA A 145 37.34 8.33 -0.49
CA ALA A 145 37.25 8.86 0.87
C ALA A 145 38.64 8.96 1.52
N PRO A 146 39.00 10.11 2.14
CA PRO A 146 40.30 10.29 2.78
C PRO A 146 40.53 9.23 3.86
N SER A 147 41.54 8.37 3.66
CA SER A 147 41.78 7.23 4.54
C SER A 147 43.28 6.99 4.77
N SER A 148 43.62 6.54 5.98
CA SER A 148 44.92 5.97 6.32
C SER A 148 44.89 4.45 6.43
N ARG A 149 43.76 3.81 6.12
CA ARG A 149 43.58 2.35 6.21
C ARG A 149 44.17 1.69 4.96
N GLU A 150 45.05 0.73 5.17
CA GLU A 150 45.56 -0.16 4.14
C GLU A 150 44.60 -1.36 3.94
N ASN A 151 44.66 -2.00 2.76
CA ASN A 151 43.90 -3.22 2.44
C ASN A 151 42.37 -3.11 2.63
N ARG A 152 41.81 -1.94 2.29
CA ARG A 152 40.36 -1.72 2.36
C ARG A 152 39.61 -2.64 1.39
N HIS A 153 38.45 -3.14 1.81
CA HIS A 153 37.70 -4.15 1.08
C HIS A 153 36.25 -3.72 0.82
N PHE A 154 35.84 -3.73 -0.44
CA PHE A 154 34.46 -3.47 -0.85
C PHE A 154 33.76 -4.77 -1.24
N ILE A 155 32.56 -4.99 -0.69
CA ILE A 155 31.73 -6.18 -0.95
C ILE A 155 30.40 -5.73 -1.52
N ALA A 156 30.12 -6.09 -2.77
CA ALA A 156 28.83 -5.85 -3.39
C ALA A 156 27.92 -7.08 -3.26
N VAL A 157 26.73 -6.91 -2.67
CA VAL A 157 25.68 -7.93 -2.68
C VAL A 157 24.88 -7.81 -3.98
N SER A 158 25.04 -8.81 -4.84
CA SER A 158 24.36 -8.98 -6.11
C SER A 158 23.27 -10.07 -6.00
N THR A 159 23.09 -10.89 -7.02
CA THR A 159 22.18 -12.03 -7.03
C THR A 159 22.68 -13.12 -7.97
N ALA A 160 22.42 -14.39 -7.68
CA ALA A 160 22.75 -15.50 -8.58
C ALA A 160 22.06 -15.36 -9.96
N TYR A 161 20.89 -14.72 -9.99
CA TYR A 161 20.09 -14.51 -11.20
C TYR A 161 20.68 -13.53 -12.22
N VAL A 162 21.83 -12.89 -11.94
CA VAL A 162 22.59 -12.15 -12.97
C VAL A 162 23.02 -13.06 -14.13
N ALA A 163 23.07 -14.37 -13.87
CA ALA A 163 23.22 -15.43 -14.85
C ALA A 163 22.16 -15.44 -15.98
N GLY A 164 21.04 -14.73 -15.80
CA GLY A 164 19.94 -14.67 -16.76
C GLY A 164 19.19 -16.00 -16.89
N SER A 165 18.38 -16.13 -17.94
CA SER A 165 17.60 -17.32 -18.27
C SER A 165 18.44 -18.42 -18.93
N ARG A 166 19.73 -18.50 -18.58
CA ARG A 166 20.63 -19.55 -19.06
C ARG A 166 20.16 -20.92 -18.57
N ARG A 167 20.61 -21.96 -19.28
CA ARG A 167 20.41 -23.36 -18.90
C ARG A 167 21.76 -23.99 -18.57
N GLY A 168 21.81 -24.80 -17.51
CA GLY A 168 23.02 -25.48 -17.07
C GLY A 168 23.93 -24.64 -16.16
N ASP A 169 25.19 -25.07 -16.03
CA ASP A 169 26.11 -24.67 -14.96
C ASP A 169 26.55 -23.21 -15.01
N ALA A 170 26.20 -22.44 -14.00
CA ALA A 170 26.59 -21.05 -13.80
C ALA A 170 27.79 -20.95 -12.82
N PRO A 171 29.04 -20.80 -13.32
CA PRO A 171 30.21 -20.70 -12.47
C PRO A 171 30.38 -19.32 -11.85
N GLU A 172 31.18 -19.26 -10.77
CA GLU A 172 31.52 -18.05 -10.03
C GLU A 172 32.59 -17.19 -10.74
N ILE A 173 32.26 -16.72 -11.93
CA ILE A 173 33.14 -15.88 -12.76
C ILE A 173 32.58 -14.48 -12.99
N SER A 174 33.44 -13.57 -13.45
CA SER A 174 33.04 -12.26 -13.94
C SER A 174 32.10 -12.39 -15.14
N LEU A 175 31.06 -11.56 -15.15
CA LEU A 175 30.10 -11.48 -16.27
C LEU A 175 30.77 -10.95 -17.54
N ALA A 176 31.74 -10.03 -17.41
CA ALA A 176 32.49 -9.49 -18.54
C ALA A 176 33.32 -10.55 -19.28
N ASN A 177 33.74 -11.61 -18.56
CA ASN A 177 34.52 -12.71 -19.11
C ASN A 177 33.65 -13.93 -19.50
N ASN A 178 32.33 -13.83 -19.35
CA ASN A 178 31.43 -14.93 -19.62
C ASN A 178 30.97 -14.88 -21.10
N PRO A 179 31.31 -15.88 -21.93
CA PRO A 179 30.98 -15.88 -23.36
C PRO A 179 29.48 -15.99 -23.65
N LEU A 180 28.67 -16.38 -22.67
CA LEU A 180 27.20 -16.45 -22.79
C LEU A 180 26.52 -15.13 -22.40
N TYR A 181 27.28 -14.13 -21.96
CA TYR A 181 26.75 -12.83 -21.58
C TYR A 181 26.58 -11.94 -22.83
N PRO A 182 25.41 -11.30 -23.03
CA PRO A 182 25.22 -10.41 -24.18
C PRO A 182 26.11 -9.16 -24.06
N ASP A 183 26.75 -8.77 -25.15
CA ASP A 183 27.55 -7.53 -25.20
C ASP A 183 26.62 -6.31 -25.11
N VAL A 184 26.51 -5.75 -23.90
CA VAL A 184 25.61 -4.64 -23.58
C VAL A 184 26.41 -3.51 -22.95
N ASN A 185 26.42 -2.36 -23.61
CA ASN A 185 27.03 -1.15 -23.06
C ASN A 185 26.13 -0.55 -21.98
N TRP A 186 26.48 -0.79 -20.72
CA TRP A 186 25.72 -0.29 -19.57
C TRP A 186 25.57 1.23 -19.55
N ARG A 187 26.54 2.00 -20.07
CA ARG A 187 26.47 3.49 -20.13
C ARG A 187 25.36 3.93 -21.08
N ALA A 188 25.26 3.27 -22.24
CA ALA A 188 24.20 3.53 -23.20
C ALA A 188 22.82 3.18 -22.62
N GLU A 189 22.70 2.09 -21.84
CA GLU A 189 21.45 1.72 -21.17
C GLU A 189 21.04 2.75 -20.10
N VAL A 190 22.00 3.31 -19.37
CA VAL A 190 21.74 4.39 -18.40
C VAL A 190 21.19 5.63 -19.10
N ASP A 191 21.84 6.07 -20.18
CA ASP A 191 21.41 7.25 -20.93
C ASP A 191 20.04 7.03 -21.57
N ALA A 192 19.80 5.86 -22.14
CA ALA A 192 18.51 5.48 -22.71
C ALA A 192 17.41 5.47 -21.64
N ALA A 193 17.65 4.90 -20.46
CA ALA A 193 16.66 4.87 -19.37
C ALA A 193 16.27 6.28 -18.90
N ARG A 194 17.23 7.20 -18.80
CA ARG A 194 16.99 8.61 -18.45
C ARG A 194 16.19 9.33 -19.55
N GLN A 195 16.56 9.16 -20.81
CA GLN A 195 15.84 9.77 -21.95
C GLN A 195 14.40 9.24 -22.06
N LEU A 196 14.21 7.93 -21.91
CA LEU A 196 12.87 7.31 -21.92
C LEU A 196 12.01 7.86 -20.79
N ARG A 197 12.59 8.11 -19.61
CA ARG A 197 11.84 8.72 -18.50
C ARG A 197 11.29 10.10 -18.88
N ASP A 198 12.12 10.94 -19.47
CA ASP A 198 11.71 12.27 -19.91
C ASP A 198 10.67 12.22 -21.04
N GLU A 199 10.82 11.28 -21.97
CA GLU A 199 9.86 11.06 -23.06
C GLU A 199 8.48 10.61 -22.54
N ILE A 200 8.44 9.62 -21.64
CA ILE A 200 7.20 9.13 -21.03
C ILE A 200 6.55 10.21 -20.17
N GLU A 201 7.34 11.00 -19.43
CA GLU A 201 6.86 12.14 -18.66
C GLU A 201 6.21 13.19 -19.58
N ARG A 202 6.79 13.45 -20.76
CA ARG A 202 6.18 14.32 -21.79
C ARG A 202 4.86 13.74 -22.32
N LYS A 203 4.87 12.47 -22.76
CA LYS A 203 3.67 11.77 -23.26
C LYS A 203 2.52 11.74 -22.25
N SER A 204 2.84 11.68 -20.95
CA SER A 204 1.82 11.71 -19.89
C SER A 204 1.00 13.01 -19.87
N ARG A 205 1.47 14.08 -20.53
CA ARG A 205 0.79 15.38 -20.64
C ARG A 205 0.12 15.59 -22.00
N ASP A 206 0.13 14.59 -22.88
CA ASP A 206 -0.60 14.67 -24.14
C ASP A 206 -2.11 14.79 -23.86
N PRO A 207 -2.86 15.60 -24.64
CA PRO A 207 -4.29 15.84 -24.39
C PRO A 207 -5.11 14.55 -24.23
N LYS A 208 -4.87 13.55 -25.07
CA LYS A 208 -5.54 12.23 -25.01
C LYS A 208 -5.33 11.52 -23.67
N ASN A 209 -4.11 11.57 -23.13
CA ASN A 209 -3.80 10.94 -21.84
C ASN A 209 -4.42 11.73 -20.69
N LEU A 210 -4.35 13.06 -20.73
CA LEU A 210 -4.97 13.93 -19.71
C LEU A 210 -6.50 13.76 -19.65
N GLU A 211 -7.17 13.66 -20.81
CA GLU A 211 -8.59 13.36 -20.90
C GLU A 211 -8.93 12.01 -20.28
N GLU A 212 -8.12 10.98 -20.54
CA GLU A 212 -8.30 9.65 -19.95
C GLU A 212 -8.09 9.66 -18.42
N PHE A 213 -7.06 10.36 -17.92
CA PHE A 213 -6.84 10.51 -16.48
C PHE A 213 -7.96 11.28 -15.80
N GLN A 214 -8.49 12.32 -16.45
CA GLN A 214 -9.64 13.09 -15.94
C GLN A 214 -10.90 12.22 -15.91
N ARG A 215 -11.15 11.44 -16.96
CA ARG A 215 -12.28 10.49 -17.04
C ARG A 215 -12.20 9.42 -15.96
N ARG A 216 -11.01 8.84 -15.76
CA ARG A 216 -10.76 7.87 -14.68
C ARG A 216 -10.89 8.49 -13.29
N SER A 217 -10.38 9.70 -13.08
CA SER A 217 -10.52 10.45 -11.83
C SER A 217 -12.00 10.67 -11.48
N ARG A 218 -12.81 11.15 -12.42
CA ARG A 218 -14.27 11.30 -12.26
C ARG A 218 -14.98 9.98 -11.98
N ARG A 219 -14.51 8.88 -12.58
CA ARG A 219 -15.06 7.54 -12.34
C ARG A 219 -14.80 7.09 -10.90
N GLU A 220 -13.57 7.25 -10.42
CA GLU A 220 -13.13 6.77 -9.10
C GLU A 220 -13.63 7.63 -7.94
N VAL A 221 -13.65 8.95 -8.09
CA VAL A 221 -13.95 9.89 -7.00
C VAL A 221 -15.35 10.52 -7.12
N GLY A 222 -15.97 10.52 -8.30
CA GLY A 222 -17.30 11.11 -8.50
C GLY A 222 -17.29 12.64 -8.46
N SER A 223 -18.30 13.24 -7.83
CA SER A 223 -18.53 14.69 -7.73
C SER A 223 -17.81 15.33 -6.53
N ALA A 224 -16.64 14.80 -6.15
CA ALA A 224 -15.89 15.19 -4.95
C ALA A 224 -15.16 16.55 -5.01
N GLY A 225 -15.58 17.46 -5.89
CA GLY A 225 -14.93 18.77 -6.05
C GLY A 225 -13.73 18.78 -7.00
N VAL A 226 -13.33 19.99 -7.41
CA VAL A 226 -12.31 20.22 -8.45
C VAL A 226 -10.91 19.87 -7.94
N ALA A 227 -10.59 20.25 -6.70
CA ALA A 227 -9.26 20.03 -6.12
C ALA A 227 -8.94 18.54 -5.96
N ILE A 228 -9.89 17.75 -5.42
CA ILE A 228 -9.70 16.30 -5.25
C ILE A 228 -9.60 15.61 -6.61
N LEU A 229 -10.43 16.01 -7.58
CA LEU A 229 -10.38 15.48 -8.94
C LEU A 229 -9.02 15.76 -9.61
N ALA A 230 -8.48 16.97 -9.43
CA ALA A 230 -7.18 17.36 -9.95
C ALA A 230 -6.03 16.59 -9.28
N GLU A 231 -6.05 16.44 -7.95
CA GLU A 231 -5.03 15.67 -7.23
C GLU A 231 -5.07 14.19 -7.64
N ARG A 232 -6.27 13.59 -7.77
CA ARG A 232 -6.39 12.20 -8.22
C ARG A 232 -5.95 12.04 -9.68
N CYS A 233 -6.26 13.00 -10.55
CA CYS A 233 -5.78 13.02 -11.93
C CYS A 233 -4.24 13.02 -11.98
N GLU A 234 -3.59 13.88 -11.19
CA GLU A 234 -2.12 13.94 -11.12
C GLU A 234 -1.50 12.66 -10.53
N LYS A 235 -2.15 12.02 -9.55
CA LYS A 235 -1.75 10.69 -9.05
C LYS A 235 -1.84 9.63 -10.15
N LEU A 236 -2.94 9.57 -10.89
CA LEU A 236 -3.13 8.63 -12.00
C LEU A 236 -2.09 8.84 -13.11
N ARG A 237 -1.73 10.09 -13.42
CA ARG A 237 -0.66 10.40 -14.37
C ARG A 237 0.70 9.86 -13.91
N LYS A 238 1.06 10.09 -12.65
CA LYS A 238 2.30 9.58 -12.05
C LYS A 238 2.33 8.05 -11.99
N GLU A 239 1.20 7.43 -11.64
CA GLU A 239 1.03 5.97 -11.67
C GLU A 239 1.22 5.43 -13.10
N TRP A 240 0.67 6.10 -14.11
CA TRP A 240 0.83 5.72 -15.51
C TRP A 240 2.29 5.80 -15.98
N VAL A 241 3.02 6.89 -15.64
CA VAL A 241 4.45 7.03 -15.94
C VAL A 241 5.23 5.88 -15.30
N ARG A 242 4.96 5.60 -14.01
CA ARG A 242 5.59 4.49 -13.30
C ARG A 242 5.35 3.17 -14.03
N THR A 243 4.10 2.86 -14.35
CA THR A 243 3.73 1.61 -15.04
C THR A 243 4.43 1.48 -16.39
N LYS A 244 4.51 2.55 -17.18
CA LYS A 244 5.23 2.53 -18.47
C LYS A 244 6.73 2.27 -18.30
N MET A 245 7.36 2.87 -17.29
CA MET A 245 8.78 2.59 -17.00
C MET A 245 9.03 1.16 -16.54
N VAL A 246 8.06 0.55 -15.83
CA VAL A 246 8.11 -0.88 -15.45
C VAL A 246 7.97 -1.78 -16.68
N GLU A 247 7.01 -1.50 -17.56
CA GLU A 247 6.80 -2.24 -18.81
C GLU A 247 8.06 -2.20 -19.69
N LEU A 248 8.68 -1.02 -19.83
CA LEU A 248 9.93 -0.85 -20.59
C LEU A 248 11.10 -1.63 -19.97
N GLY A 249 11.27 -1.58 -18.66
CA GLY A 249 12.32 -2.33 -17.96
C GLY A 249 12.16 -3.84 -18.13
N ARG A 250 10.93 -4.35 -17.99
CA ARG A 250 10.61 -5.77 -18.20
C ARG A 250 10.89 -6.20 -19.64
N ALA A 251 10.45 -5.41 -20.61
CA ALA A 251 10.66 -5.69 -22.03
C ALA A 251 12.15 -5.69 -22.38
N ARG A 252 12.91 -4.71 -21.88
CA ARG A 252 14.36 -4.62 -22.15
C ARG A 252 15.12 -5.79 -21.51
N ALA A 253 14.86 -6.10 -20.25
CA ALA A 253 15.46 -7.24 -19.57
C ALA A 253 15.20 -8.55 -20.31
N SER A 254 13.94 -8.82 -20.67
CA SER A 254 13.55 -10.03 -21.39
C SER A 254 14.19 -10.11 -22.79
N SER A 255 14.33 -8.98 -23.50
CA SER A 255 14.98 -8.94 -24.82
C SER A 255 16.47 -9.35 -24.80
N LEU A 256 17.10 -9.25 -23.64
CA LEU A 256 18.51 -9.60 -23.44
C LEU A 256 18.69 -10.90 -22.63
N GLY A 257 17.59 -11.59 -22.31
CA GLY A 257 17.63 -12.89 -21.64
C GLY A 257 17.65 -12.85 -20.11
N TRP A 258 17.25 -11.75 -19.47
CA TRP A 258 17.00 -11.72 -18.02
C TRP A 258 15.52 -11.91 -17.68
N PRO A 259 15.21 -12.57 -16.55
CA PRO A 259 13.83 -12.80 -16.12
C PRO A 259 13.09 -11.49 -15.84
N ASP A 260 13.79 -10.47 -15.33
CA ASP A 260 13.23 -9.16 -15.03
C ASP A 260 14.27 -8.03 -14.95
N ALA A 261 13.76 -6.82 -14.69
CA ALA A 261 14.57 -5.61 -14.54
C ALA A 261 15.51 -5.63 -13.33
N TYR A 262 15.22 -6.42 -12.30
CA TYR A 262 16.08 -6.53 -11.11
C TYR A 262 17.35 -7.30 -11.44
N ALA A 263 17.23 -8.52 -11.97
CA ALA A 263 18.36 -9.34 -12.40
C ALA A 263 19.20 -8.62 -13.46
N TYR A 264 18.54 -7.99 -14.45
CA TYR A 264 19.17 -7.18 -15.49
C TYR A 264 20.00 -6.01 -14.91
N SER A 265 19.41 -5.19 -14.04
CA SER A 265 20.11 -4.03 -13.47
C SER A 265 21.26 -4.43 -12.55
N LYS A 266 21.14 -5.55 -11.81
CA LYS A 266 22.25 -6.10 -11.02
C LYS A 266 23.38 -6.63 -11.89
N ALA A 267 23.07 -7.31 -12.99
CA ALA A 267 24.07 -7.83 -13.92
C ALA A 267 24.90 -6.69 -14.54
N LEU A 268 24.23 -5.64 -15.04
CA LEU A 268 24.93 -4.46 -15.55
C LEU A 268 25.69 -3.70 -14.46
N GLY A 269 25.20 -3.71 -13.21
CA GLY A 269 25.91 -3.13 -12.07
C GLY A 269 27.21 -3.84 -11.74
N GLU A 270 27.27 -5.17 -11.89
CA GLU A 270 28.54 -5.91 -11.74
C GLU A 270 29.55 -5.54 -12.83
N ILE A 271 29.10 -5.36 -14.07
CA ILE A 271 29.96 -4.91 -15.17
C ILE A 271 30.50 -3.50 -14.89
N ALA A 272 29.61 -2.58 -14.55
CA ALA A 272 29.97 -1.20 -14.20
C ALA A 272 30.94 -1.13 -13.00
N LEU A 273 30.83 -2.07 -12.05
CA LEU A 273 31.76 -2.17 -10.93
C LEU A 273 33.11 -2.74 -11.36
N SER A 274 33.12 -3.77 -12.22
CA SER A 274 34.36 -4.38 -12.72
C SER A 274 35.19 -3.46 -13.61
N GLU A 275 34.54 -2.51 -14.29
CA GLU A 275 35.21 -1.48 -15.10
C GLU A 275 35.70 -0.27 -14.27
N ALA A 276 35.32 -0.18 -12.99
CA ALA A 276 35.73 0.94 -12.15
C ALA A 276 37.22 0.79 -11.79
N VAL A 277 38.00 1.84 -12.03
CA VAL A 277 39.39 1.92 -11.57
C VAL A 277 39.36 2.23 -10.06
N LEU A 278 39.79 1.25 -9.26
CA LEU A 278 39.74 1.29 -7.79
C LEU A 278 41.05 0.76 -7.23
N ASP A 279 41.57 1.40 -6.19
CA ASP A 279 42.79 1.00 -5.46
C ASP A 279 42.46 0.17 -4.20
N ILE A 280 41.24 -0.39 -4.18
CA ILE A 280 40.70 -1.21 -3.09
C ILE A 280 40.28 -2.57 -3.64
N GLY A 281 40.33 -3.62 -2.82
CA GLY A 281 39.84 -4.91 -3.27
C GLY A 281 38.33 -4.96 -3.36
N VAL A 282 37.83 -5.77 -4.30
CA VAL A 282 36.39 -5.92 -4.55
C VAL A 282 36.01 -7.40 -4.53
N SER A 283 34.95 -7.73 -3.80
CA SER A 283 34.28 -9.02 -3.88
C SER A 283 32.79 -8.85 -4.18
N VAL A 284 32.22 -9.81 -4.90
CA VAL A 284 30.79 -9.83 -5.25
C VAL A 284 30.16 -11.09 -4.65
N VAL A 285 29.12 -10.92 -3.84
CA VAL A 285 28.35 -12.02 -3.26
C VAL A 285 26.99 -12.09 -3.96
N ARG A 286 26.68 -13.23 -4.57
CA ARG A 286 25.49 -13.50 -5.38
C ARG A 286 24.61 -14.54 -4.69
N PRO A 287 23.73 -14.13 -3.76
CA PRO A 287 22.75 -15.03 -3.18
C PRO A 287 21.65 -15.41 -4.19
N SER A 288 21.09 -16.62 -4.05
CA SER A 288 19.83 -17.01 -4.70
C SER A 288 18.60 -16.42 -3.99
N ILE A 289 17.41 -17.02 -4.09
CA ILE A 289 16.21 -16.49 -3.42
C ILE A 289 16.40 -16.59 -1.91
N ILE A 290 16.51 -15.42 -1.25
CA ILE A 290 16.74 -15.39 0.19
C ILE A 290 15.42 -15.57 0.92
N GLU A 291 15.33 -16.64 1.70
CA GLU A 291 14.15 -16.98 2.52
C GLU A 291 14.45 -16.81 4.02
N SER A 292 13.46 -17.12 4.85
CA SER A 292 13.55 -17.04 6.32
C SER A 292 14.80 -17.72 6.88
N SER A 293 15.31 -17.23 8.00
CA SER A 293 16.47 -17.83 8.66
C SER A 293 16.25 -19.29 9.03
N LEU A 294 17.32 -20.08 8.93
CA LEU A 294 17.34 -21.47 9.40
C LEU A 294 17.45 -21.51 10.92
N ILE A 295 18.39 -20.76 11.49
CA ILE A 295 18.74 -20.78 12.91
C ILE A 295 18.73 -19.37 13.52
N GLN A 296 19.33 -18.39 12.85
CA GLN A 296 19.68 -17.09 13.45
C GLN A 296 19.03 -15.91 12.71
N PRO A 297 18.54 -14.85 13.40
CA PRO A 297 18.57 -14.60 14.85
C PRO A 297 17.69 -15.56 15.65
N PHE A 298 16.64 -16.07 15.03
CA PHE A 298 15.86 -17.22 15.50
C PHE A 298 15.29 -17.95 14.27
N PRO A 299 14.91 -19.23 14.36
CA PRO A 299 14.38 -19.98 13.22
C PRO A 299 13.11 -19.31 12.65
N GLY A 300 13.09 -19.08 11.34
CA GLY A 300 11.92 -18.56 10.65
C GLY A 300 11.82 -17.03 10.64
N TRP A 301 12.81 -16.31 11.17
CA TRP A 301 12.85 -14.85 11.05
C TRP A 301 12.89 -14.43 9.58
N ILE A 302 11.96 -13.58 9.18
CA ILE A 302 11.82 -13.07 7.82
C ILE A 302 11.38 -11.62 7.86
N ARG A 303 11.87 -10.81 6.92
CA ARG A 303 11.52 -9.39 6.83
C ARG A 303 11.02 -9.04 5.44
N GLY A 304 9.77 -8.59 5.40
CA GLY A 304 9.09 -8.25 4.16
C GLY A 304 8.32 -9.45 3.61
N PHE A 305 7.27 -9.16 2.86
CA PHE A 305 6.37 -10.17 2.27
C PHE A 305 6.37 -9.92 0.77
N ARG A 306 7.40 -10.40 0.08
CA ARG A 306 7.74 -9.94 -1.28
C ARG A 306 8.20 -11.01 -2.26
N MET A 307 8.53 -12.22 -1.81
CA MET A 307 9.06 -13.30 -2.65
C MET A 307 8.05 -14.46 -2.72
N ALA A 308 8.34 -15.66 -2.19
CA ALA A 308 7.44 -16.81 -2.34
C ALA A 308 6.13 -16.68 -1.51
N GLU A 309 6.12 -15.88 -0.46
CA GLU A 309 5.08 -15.88 0.56
C GLU A 309 3.69 -15.48 0.04
N PRO A 310 3.53 -14.42 -0.80
CA PRO A 310 2.25 -14.10 -1.42
C PRO A 310 1.68 -15.21 -2.29
N ILE A 311 2.51 -15.99 -2.99
CA ILE A 311 2.06 -17.12 -3.82
C ILE A 311 1.56 -18.24 -2.92
N ILE A 312 2.35 -18.62 -1.91
CA ILE A 312 2.03 -19.68 -0.95
C ILE A 312 0.67 -19.39 -0.30
N ILE A 313 0.44 -18.17 0.18
CA ILE A 313 -0.83 -17.76 0.78
C ILE A 313 -1.97 -17.72 -0.24
N SER A 314 -1.72 -17.29 -1.48
CA SER A 314 -2.75 -17.26 -2.52
C SER A 314 -3.19 -18.68 -2.93
N PHE A 315 -2.25 -19.63 -2.97
CA PHE A 315 -2.54 -21.05 -3.15
C PHE A 315 -3.32 -21.62 -1.96
N ALA A 316 -2.88 -21.34 -0.72
CA ALA A 316 -3.55 -21.79 0.49
C ALA A 316 -4.97 -21.24 0.64
N LYS A 317 -5.25 -20.06 0.09
CA LYS A 317 -6.60 -19.47 -0.02
C LYS A 317 -7.44 -20.03 -1.17
N GLY A 318 -6.90 -20.93 -1.99
CA GLY A 318 -7.58 -21.47 -3.18
C GLY A 318 -7.75 -20.46 -4.32
N LEU A 319 -7.05 -19.31 -4.26
CA LEU A 319 -7.09 -18.28 -5.31
C LEU A 319 -6.23 -18.68 -6.51
N LEU A 320 -5.08 -19.30 -6.24
CA LEU A 320 -4.25 -19.94 -7.24
C LEU A 320 -4.51 -21.43 -7.20
N LYS A 321 -4.96 -21.99 -8.34
CA LYS A 321 -5.17 -23.43 -8.47
C LYS A 321 -3.86 -24.21 -8.64
N GLU A 322 -2.83 -23.54 -9.14
CA GLU A 322 -1.59 -24.16 -9.60
C GLU A 322 -0.39 -23.26 -9.23
N PHE A 323 0.76 -23.87 -8.93
CA PHE A 323 2.03 -23.16 -8.78
C PHE A 323 2.70 -22.97 -10.15
N PRO A 324 3.30 -21.80 -10.43
CA PRO A 324 4.09 -21.60 -11.63
C PRO A 324 5.42 -22.35 -11.50
N GLY A 325 5.69 -23.31 -12.39
CA GLY A 325 6.98 -23.98 -12.48
C GLY A 325 6.91 -25.36 -13.12
N VAL A 326 8.07 -25.86 -13.55
CA VAL A 326 8.25 -27.25 -14.01
C VAL A 326 8.43 -28.13 -12.77
N PRO A 327 7.69 -29.24 -12.60
CA PRO A 327 7.79 -30.10 -11.42
C PRO A 327 9.22 -30.52 -11.07
N GLU A 328 10.01 -30.84 -12.09
CA GLU A 328 11.39 -31.29 -12.00
C GLU A 328 12.39 -30.14 -11.79
N GLY A 329 11.95 -28.90 -11.99
CA GLY A 329 12.78 -27.71 -11.85
C GLY A 329 13.26 -27.51 -10.41
N VAL A 330 14.48 -26.99 -10.27
CA VAL A 330 15.05 -26.61 -8.98
C VAL A 330 14.64 -25.17 -8.66
N ILE A 331 14.05 -24.95 -7.49
CA ILE A 331 13.84 -23.62 -6.94
C ILE A 331 15.02 -23.31 -6.00
N ASP A 332 15.91 -22.43 -6.44
CA ASP A 332 17.10 -22.11 -5.67
C ASP A 332 16.79 -21.08 -4.57
N VAL A 333 16.66 -21.60 -3.35
CA VAL A 333 16.37 -20.81 -2.15
C VAL A 333 17.51 -20.97 -1.15
N ILE A 334 17.79 -19.92 -0.38
CA ILE A 334 18.83 -19.91 0.63
C ILE A 334 18.39 -19.17 1.88
N PRO A 335 18.54 -19.74 3.09
CA PRO A 335 18.25 -19.03 4.34
C PRO A 335 19.13 -17.78 4.52
N VAL A 336 18.54 -16.69 5.02
CA VAL A 336 19.23 -15.39 5.19
C VAL A 336 20.47 -15.45 6.10
N ASP A 337 20.49 -16.35 7.09
CA ASP A 337 21.60 -16.50 8.02
C ASP A 337 22.84 -17.16 7.40
N LEU A 338 22.64 -18.04 6.41
CA LEU A 338 23.74 -18.59 5.61
C LEU A 338 24.33 -17.48 4.71
N VAL A 339 23.49 -16.64 4.12
CA VAL A 339 23.93 -15.49 3.32
C VAL A 339 24.73 -14.49 4.15
N VAL A 340 24.24 -14.12 5.35
CA VAL A 340 24.95 -13.22 6.25
C VAL A 340 26.30 -13.80 6.67
N SER A 341 26.34 -15.09 6.99
CA SER A 341 27.59 -15.75 7.40
C SER A 341 28.61 -15.80 6.26
N ALA A 342 28.16 -16.07 5.03
CA ALA A 342 29.02 -16.02 3.84
C ALA A 342 29.56 -14.60 3.57
N ILE A 343 28.73 -13.55 3.72
CA ILE A 343 29.18 -12.15 3.58
C ILE A 343 30.28 -11.83 4.61
N LEU A 344 30.10 -12.22 5.87
CA LEU A 344 31.11 -12.01 6.92
C LEU A 344 32.39 -12.81 6.66
N ALA A 345 32.28 -14.02 6.12
CA ALA A 345 33.43 -14.82 5.73
C ALA A 345 34.23 -14.19 4.58
N VAL A 346 33.54 -13.63 3.57
CA VAL A 346 34.17 -12.87 2.49
C VAL A 346 34.84 -11.61 3.04
N ALA A 347 34.19 -10.91 3.96
CA ALA A 347 34.75 -9.74 4.63
C ALA A 347 36.01 -10.06 5.44
N ALA A 348 36.01 -11.17 6.17
CA ALA A 348 37.15 -11.61 6.96
C ALA A 348 38.31 -12.13 6.11
N LYS A 349 38.02 -12.75 4.96
CA LYS A 349 39.06 -13.17 3.99
C LYS A 349 39.85 -11.97 3.47
N GLY A 350 39.17 -10.84 3.30
CA GLY A 350 39.73 -9.62 2.74
C GLY A 350 39.82 -9.63 1.22
N ALA A 351 40.46 -8.57 0.73
CA ALA A 351 40.71 -8.29 -0.68
C ALA A 351 41.78 -9.20 -1.29
N ASP A 352 41.57 -9.63 -2.53
CA ASP A 352 42.59 -10.26 -3.38
C ASP A 352 42.95 -9.30 -4.54
N GLU A 353 44.02 -9.57 -5.28
CA GLU A 353 44.43 -8.76 -6.44
C GLU A 353 43.36 -8.75 -7.55
N ARG A 354 42.48 -9.75 -7.58
CA ARG A 354 41.39 -9.88 -8.54
C ARG A 354 40.03 -9.83 -7.85
N THR A 355 39.03 -9.33 -8.58
CA THR A 355 37.64 -9.38 -8.11
C THR A 355 37.17 -10.83 -7.98
N ASN A 356 36.76 -11.21 -6.77
CA ASN A 356 36.23 -12.53 -6.47
C ASN A 356 34.70 -12.55 -6.49
N TYR A 357 34.12 -13.61 -7.03
CA TYR A 357 32.68 -13.82 -7.09
C TYR A 357 32.31 -15.03 -6.24
N TYR A 358 31.24 -14.91 -5.45
CA TYR A 358 30.77 -15.97 -4.54
C TYR A 358 29.28 -16.19 -4.74
N HIS A 359 28.87 -17.38 -5.15
CA HIS A 359 27.49 -17.80 -5.19
C HIS A 359 27.10 -18.32 -3.81
N VAL A 360 25.98 -17.82 -3.28
CA VAL A 360 25.39 -18.33 -2.04
C VAL A 360 24.04 -18.92 -2.40
N ALA A 361 24.09 -20.15 -2.90
CA ALA A 361 22.98 -20.84 -3.54
C ALA A 361 22.97 -22.32 -3.11
N SER A 362 21.81 -22.97 -3.16
CA SER A 362 21.68 -24.36 -2.74
C SER A 362 21.53 -25.34 -3.90
N GLY A 363 21.13 -24.88 -5.08
CA GLY A 363 20.61 -25.74 -6.14
C GLY A 363 21.59 -26.79 -6.65
N SER A 364 22.88 -26.46 -6.75
CA SER A 364 23.92 -27.37 -7.24
C SER A 364 24.34 -28.46 -6.25
N VAL A 365 24.13 -28.23 -4.95
CA VAL A 365 24.67 -29.08 -3.88
C VAL A 365 23.61 -29.70 -2.98
N ASN A 366 22.43 -29.07 -2.89
CA ASN A 366 21.28 -29.49 -2.10
C ASN A 366 19.97 -29.01 -2.78
N PRO A 367 19.59 -29.62 -3.92
CA PRO A 367 18.48 -29.13 -4.74
C PRO A 367 17.11 -29.26 -4.06
N LEU A 368 16.36 -28.17 -4.00
CA LEU A 368 14.92 -28.18 -3.70
C LEU A 368 14.12 -28.21 -4.99
N ARG A 369 13.39 -29.29 -5.25
CA ARG A 369 12.53 -29.40 -6.44
C ARG A 369 11.18 -28.74 -6.22
N TYR A 370 10.62 -28.14 -7.27
CA TYR A 370 9.29 -27.52 -7.24
C TYR A 370 8.21 -28.49 -6.75
N GLU A 371 8.16 -29.71 -7.28
CA GLU A 371 7.20 -30.71 -6.86
C GLU A 371 7.28 -31.00 -5.34
N SER A 372 8.50 -31.14 -4.81
CA SER A 372 8.72 -31.36 -3.38
C SER A 372 8.21 -30.18 -2.55
N LEU A 373 8.50 -28.94 -2.97
CA LEU A 373 8.01 -27.73 -2.31
C LEU A 373 6.48 -27.68 -2.30
N VAL A 374 5.84 -27.90 -3.45
CA VAL A 374 4.37 -27.86 -3.58
C VAL A 374 3.72 -28.94 -2.71
N ASN A 375 4.28 -30.15 -2.67
CA ASN A 375 3.78 -31.21 -1.80
C ASN A 375 3.91 -30.82 -0.32
N MET A 376 5.05 -30.30 0.12
CA MET A 376 5.24 -29.84 1.51
C MET A 376 4.26 -28.72 1.90
N VAL A 377 4.05 -27.75 1.01
CA VAL A 377 3.06 -26.68 1.20
C VAL A 377 1.65 -27.26 1.32
N ARG A 378 1.28 -28.18 0.43
CA ARG A 378 -0.04 -28.82 0.46
C ARG A 378 -0.24 -29.60 1.75
N ASP A 379 0.72 -30.43 2.13
CA ASP A 379 0.62 -31.28 3.31
C ASP A 379 0.55 -30.43 4.60
N TYR A 380 1.30 -29.32 4.67
CA TYR A 380 1.20 -28.35 5.76
C TYR A 380 -0.19 -27.73 5.88
N PHE A 381 -0.77 -27.22 4.79
CA PHE A 381 -2.09 -26.56 4.82
C PHE A 381 -3.26 -27.56 4.87
N GLN A 382 -3.05 -28.84 4.56
CA GLN A 382 -4.02 -29.89 4.87
C GLN A 382 -4.14 -30.12 6.39
N GLN A 383 -3.01 -30.08 7.10
CA GLN A 383 -2.97 -30.19 8.56
C GLN A 383 -3.36 -28.88 9.25
N ASN A 384 -3.06 -27.74 8.63
CA ASN A 384 -3.29 -26.39 9.16
C ASN A 384 -4.13 -25.56 8.17
N PRO A 385 -5.44 -25.87 7.99
CA PRO A 385 -6.26 -25.20 6.99
C PRO A 385 -6.43 -23.71 7.31
N LEU A 386 -6.45 -22.90 6.25
CA LEU A 386 -6.89 -21.51 6.35
C LEU A 386 -8.41 -21.43 6.37
N TYR A 387 -8.96 -20.41 7.00
CA TYR A 387 -10.40 -20.22 7.15
C TYR A 387 -10.90 -19.00 6.39
N ASP A 388 -12.06 -19.13 5.77
CA ASP A 388 -12.75 -18.03 5.09
C ASP A 388 -13.43 -17.07 6.09
N ASP A 389 -14.09 -16.02 5.57
CA ASP A 389 -14.82 -15.06 6.40
C ASP A 389 -16.05 -15.62 7.12
N LYS A 390 -16.47 -16.84 6.76
CA LYS A 390 -17.56 -17.58 7.39
C LYS A 390 -17.07 -18.61 8.38
N GLY A 391 -15.75 -18.70 8.61
CA GLY A 391 -15.14 -19.69 9.49
C GLY A 391 -15.17 -21.11 8.93
N GLN A 392 -15.27 -21.26 7.61
CA GLN A 392 -15.17 -22.55 6.92
C GLN A 392 -13.71 -22.79 6.48
N PRO A 393 -13.20 -24.02 6.63
CA PRO A 393 -11.88 -24.37 6.14
C PRO A 393 -11.86 -24.30 4.61
N ILE A 394 -10.83 -23.65 4.08
CA ILE A 394 -10.61 -23.54 2.63
C ILE A 394 -10.01 -24.85 2.13
N SER A 395 -10.65 -25.45 1.13
CA SER A 395 -10.13 -26.65 0.49
C SER A 395 -9.00 -26.30 -0.49
N LEU A 396 -7.89 -27.01 -0.38
CA LEU A 396 -6.77 -26.82 -1.29
C LEU A 396 -7.11 -27.33 -2.70
N PRO A 397 -6.69 -26.61 -3.75
CA PRO A 397 -6.86 -27.07 -5.12
C PRO A 397 -5.98 -28.31 -5.39
N LYS A 398 -6.45 -29.21 -6.27
CA LYS A 398 -5.63 -30.30 -6.79
C LYS A 398 -4.69 -29.73 -7.84
N TRP A 399 -3.39 -29.89 -7.64
CA TRP A 399 -2.39 -29.50 -8.64
C TRP A 399 -2.48 -30.46 -9.83
N SER A 400 -2.94 -29.93 -10.97
CA SER A 400 -2.68 -30.53 -12.29
C SER A 400 -1.50 -29.78 -12.91
N SER A 401 -0.65 -30.44 -13.68
CA SER A 401 0.46 -29.80 -14.41
C SER A 401 0.10 -29.46 -15.87
N PRO A 402 -0.65 -28.38 -16.16
CA PRO A 402 -0.58 -27.71 -17.44
C PRO A 402 0.31 -26.45 -17.35
N GLY A 403 1.01 -26.12 -18.43
CA GLY A 403 2.00 -25.04 -18.45
C GLY A 403 1.45 -23.64 -18.17
N ARG A 404 2.35 -22.74 -17.77
CA ARG A 404 2.18 -21.30 -17.40
C ARG A 404 1.10 -20.55 -18.19
N SER A 405 1.06 -20.71 -19.50
CA SER A 405 0.13 -20.02 -20.40
C SER A 405 -1.34 -20.31 -20.07
N LYS A 406 -1.65 -21.50 -19.54
CA LYS A 406 -3.03 -21.85 -19.17
C LYS A 406 -3.47 -21.12 -17.90
N VAL A 407 -2.62 -21.10 -16.87
CA VAL A 407 -2.86 -20.37 -15.62
C VAL A 407 -3.06 -18.88 -15.90
N GLN A 408 -2.15 -18.26 -16.64
CA GLN A 408 -2.25 -16.84 -17.00
C GLN A 408 -3.57 -16.51 -17.72
N ASN A 409 -3.98 -17.35 -18.67
CA ASN A 409 -5.21 -17.16 -19.43
C ASN A 409 -6.48 -17.31 -18.58
N GLU A 410 -6.52 -18.27 -17.65
CA GLU A 410 -7.66 -18.44 -16.74
C GLU A 410 -7.82 -17.24 -15.82
N VAL A 411 -6.73 -16.78 -15.22
CA VAL A 411 -6.76 -15.65 -14.30
C VAL A 411 -7.07 -14.34 -15.05
N ASN A 412 -6.57 -14.15 -16.28
CA ASN A 412 -6.90 -13.00 -17.13
C ASN A 412 -8.38 -12.94 -17.49
N ARG A 413 -8.99 -14.10 -17.79
CA ARG A 413 -10.44 -14.20 -18.04
C ARG A 413 -11.24 -13.86 -16.79
N ALA A 414 -10.83 -14.37 -15.62
CA ALA A 414 -11.48 -14.04 -14.35
C ALA A 414 -11.42 -12.55 -14.04
N ALA A 415 -10.26 -11.91 -14.22
CA ALA A 415 -10.09 -10.46 -14.02
C ALA A 415 -11.01 -9.65 -14.95
N LYS A 416 -11.07 -10.02 -16.25
CA LYS A 416 -11.94 -9.36 -17.23
C LYS A 416 -13.42 -9.48 -16.87
N VAL A 417 -13.88 -10.67 -16.47
CA VAL A 417 -15.28 -10.90 -16.08
C VAL A 417 -15.63 -10.11 -14.82
N LEU A 418 -14.76 -10.13 -13.80
CA LEU A 418 -14.98 -9.36 -12.57
C LEU A 418 -14.99 -7.86 -12.83
N GLY A 419 -14.12 -7.35 -13.70
CA GLY A 419 -14.14 -5.94 -14.12
C GLY A 419 -15.47 -5.54 -14.79
N VAL A 420 -15.99 -6.37 -15.70
CA VAL A 420 -17.31 -6.11 -16.32
C VAL A 420 -18.43 -6.14 -15.28
N LEU A 421 -18.42 -7.09 -14.35
CA LEU A 421 -19.45 -7.19 -13.30
C LEU A 421 -19.42 -5.99 -12.35
N GLU A 422 -18.23 -5.49 -12.01
CA GLU A 422 -18.07 -4.29 -11.20
C GLU A 422 -18.61 -3.05 -11.93
N ASP A 423 -18.26 -2.90 -13.20
CA ASP A 423 -18.72 -1.82 -14.07
C ASP A 423 -20.25 -1.76 -14.12
N VAL A 424 -20.90 -2.91 -14.31
CA VAL A 424 -22.37 -3.04 -14.31
C VAL A 424 -22.95 -2.75 -12.92
N SER A 425 -22.32 -3.24 -11.85
CA SER A 425 -22.81 -3.03 -10.49
C SER A 425 -22.76 -1.57 -10.05
N SER A 426 -21.77 -0.80 -10.54
CA SER A 426 -21.59 0.62 -10.24
C SER A 426 -22.67 1.52 -10.84
N LEU A 427 -23.43 1.01 -11.82
CA LEU A 427 -24.55 1.70 -12.47
C LEU A 427 -25.89 1.48 -11.75
N LEU A 428 -25.97 0.53 -10.82
CA LEU A 428 -27.19 0.20 -10.09
C LEU A 428 -27.26 0.93 -8.74
N PRO A 429 -28.40 1.56 -8.37
CA PRO A 429 -28.59 2.12 -7.04
C PRO A 429 -28.81 1.00 -6.01
N LEU A 430 -27.71 0.38 -5.57
CA LEU A 430 -27.74 -0.76 -4.64
C LEU A 430 -27.74 -0.26 -3.19
N ARG A 431 -28.80 -0.59 -2.43
CA ARG A 431 -28.92 -0.33 -0.98
C ARG A 431 -29.10 -1.65 -0.21
N GLY A 432 -28.65 -1.69 1.05
CA GLY A 432 -28.87 -2.81 1.97
C GLY A 432 -28.07 -4.08 1.64
N SER A 433 -28.71 -5.26 1.70
CA SER A 433 -28.06 -6.58 1.52
C SER A 433 -27.35 -6.75 0.17
N ARG A 434 -27.78 -6.02 -0.87
CA ARG A 434 -27.15 -6.02 -2.20
C ARG A 434 -25.79 -5.32 -2.24
N LEU A 435 -25.49 -4.47 -1.25
CA LEU A 435 -24.17 -3.87 -1.03
C LEU A 435 -23.14 -4.93 -0.64
N ASN A 436 -23.55 -6.03 0.01
CA ASN A 436 -22.63 -7.11 0.38
C ASN A 436 -22.13 -7.88 -0.85
N PHE A 437 -22.94 -7.99 -1.89
CA PHE A 437 -22.53 -8.60 -3.16
C PHE A 437 -21.44 -7.78 -3.87
N THR A 438 -21.58 -6.45 -3.93
CA THR A 438 -20.53 -5.57 -4.49
C THR A 438 -19.26 -5.61 -3.66
N LYS A 439 -19.38 -5.71 -2.33
CA LYS A 439 -18.22 -5.87 -1.42
C LYS A 439 -17.44 -7.15 -1.69
N ASP A 440 -18.13 -8.25 -1.98
CA ASP A 440 -17.52 -9.55 -2.26
C ASP A 440 -16.87 -9.57 -3.66
N LEU A 441 -17.49 -8.92 -4.66
CA LEU A 441 -16.95 -8.80 -6.01
C LEU A 441 -15.63 -8.01 -6.06
N GLU A 442 -15.58 -6.86 -5.40
CA GLU A 442 -14.38 -6.02 -5.35
C GLU A 442 -13.21 -6.75 -4.67
N SER A 443 -13.49 -7.39 -3.53
CA SER A 443 -12.49 -8.19 -2.81
C SER A 443 -11.91 -9.29 -3.70
N LYS A 444 -12.77 -10.03 -4.40
CA LYS A 444 -12.35 -11.09 -5.34
C LYS A 444 -11.55 -10.53 -6.51
N ARG A 445 -11.92 -9.38 -7.06
CA ARG A 445 -11.17 -8.75 -8.15
C ARG A 445 -9.75 -8.40 -7.71
N LEU A 446 -9.60 -7.75 -6.56
CA LEU A 446 -8.30 -7.39 -6.01
C LEU A 446 -7.44 -8.62 -5.73
N GLU A 447 -8.06 -9.71 -5.25
CA GLU A 447 -7.39 -11.00 -5.07
C GLU A 447 -6.90 -11.59 -6.39
N VAL A 448 -7.71 -11.56 -7.44
CA VAL A 448 -7.34 -12.05 -8.78
C VAL A 448 -6.25 -11.20 -9.43
N GLU A 449 -6.32 -9.87 -9.35
CA GLU A 449 -5.28 -8.97 -9.88
C GLU A 449 -3.92 -9.19 -9.19
N ARG A 450 -3.94 -9.43 -7.86
CA ARG A 450 -2.73 -9.82 -7.12
C ARG A 450 -2.19 -11.16 -7.61
N ALA A 451 -3.07 -12.15 -7.79
CA ALA A 451 -2.69 -13.47 -8.28
C ALA A 451 -2.03 -13.40 -9.67
N LEU A 452 -2.58 -12.60 -10.60
CA LEU A 452 -1.98 -12.34 -11.92
C LEU A 452 -0.58 -11.77 -11.82
N THR A 453 -0.45 -10.71 -11.03
CA THR A 453 0.82 -10.02 -10.83
C THR A 453 1.88 -11.00 -10.35
N TYR A 454 1.53 -11.88 -9.40
CA TYR A 454 2.46 -12.90 -8.92
C TYR A 454 2.77 -13.95 -9.99
N VAL A 455 1.79 -14.51 -10.69
CA VAL A 455 2.05 -15.50 -11.76
C VAL A 455 2.98 -14.95 -12.84
N GLU A 456 2.78 -13.70 -13.26
CA GLU A 456 3.64 -13.06 -14.26
C GLU A 456 5.07 -12.86 -13.77
N LEU A 457 5.22 -12.45 -12.51
CA LEU A 457 6.52 -12.18 -11.89
C LEU A 457 7.32 -13.47 -11.67
N TYR A 458 6.72 -14.46 -11.02
CA TYR A 458 7.42 -15.69 -10.62
C TYR A 458 7.55 -16.73 -11.72
N GLY A 459 6.71 -16.68 -12.76
CA GLY A 459 6.84 -17.58 -13.90
C GLY A 459 8.18 -17.47 -14.61
N SER A 460 8.82 -16.29 -14.61
CA SER A 460 10.14 -16.08 -15.22
C SER A 460 11.27 -16.77 -14.46
N TYR A 461 11.18 -16.81 -13.12
CA TYR A 461 12.13 -17.47 -12.24
C TYR A 461 11.96 -18.98 -12.22
N ALA A 462 10.73 -19.46 -12.33
CA ALA A 462 10.41 -20.89 -12.36
C ALA A 462 10.83 -21.59 -13.68
N GLU A 463 11.11 -20.81 -14.72
CA GLU A 463 11.66 -21.28 -16.01
C GLU A 463 13.20 -21.20 -16.06
N CYS A 464 13.85 -20.68 -15.01
CA CYS A 464 15.30 -20.58 -14.92
C CYS A 464 15.91 -21.94 -14.57
N GLU A 465 16.56 -22.58 -15.53
CA GLU A 465 17.27 -23.86 -15.35
C GLU A 465 18.79 -23.66 -15.15
N ALA A 466 19.17 -22.52 -14.58
CA ALA A 466 20.56 -22.23 -14.23
C ALA A 466 20.95 -23.01 -12.98
N ASN A 467 22.07 -23.74 -13.06
CA ASN A 467 22.65 -24.48 -11.95
C ASN A 467 23.79 -23.67 -11.33
N TYR A 468 23.56 -22.97 -10.23
CA TYR A 468 24.56 -22.08 -9.62
C TYR A 468 25.64 -22.88 -8.89
N LEU A 469 26.83 -22.98 -9.47
CA LEU A 469 27.98 -23.63 -8.84
C LEU A 469 28.50 -22.78 -7.67
N VAL A 470 29.03 -23.43 -6.64
CA VAL A 470 29.43 -22.82 -5.35
C VAL A 470 30.88 -23.18 -4.97
N ASP A 471 31.74 -23.36 -5.97
CA ASP A 471 33.14 -23.79 -5.81
C ASP A 471 33.97 -22.85 -4.92
N HIS A 472 33.86 -21.54 -5.10
CA HIS A 472 34.52 -20.52 -4.28
C HIS A 472 33.90 -20.41 -2.89
N LEU A 473 32.60 -20.65 -2.73
CA LEU A 473 31.96 -20.73 -1.41
C LEU A 473 32.47 -21.95 -0.62
N ASP A 474 32.53 -23.11 -1.26
CA ASP A 474 33.09 -24.33 -0.66
C ASP A 474 34.57 -24.13 -0.31
N ALA A 475 35.36 -23.53 -1.20
CA ALA A 475 36.76 -23.17 -0.92
C ALA A 475 36.89 -22.15 0.21
N LEU A 476 35.96 -21.21 0.37
CA LEU A 476 35.98 -20.27 1.49
C LEU A 476 35.72 -20.99 2.82
N LYS A 477 34.80 -21.95 2.82
CA LYS A 477 34.46 -22.74 4.01
C LYS A 477 35.64 -23.56 4.53
N THR A 478 36.47 -24.14 3.65
CA THR A 478 37.60 -25.00 4.06
C THR A 478 38.69 -24.25 4.85
N HIS A 479 38.67 -22.91 4.85
CA HIS A 479 39.61 -22.07 5.59
C HIS A 479 39.07 -21.63 6.97
N LEU A 480 37.85 -22.01 7.32
CA LEU A 480 37.27 -21.68 8.62
C LEU A 480 37.78 -22.61 9.72
N SER A 481 37.99 -22.05 10.92
CA SER A 481 38.25 -22.86 12.12
C SER A 481 36.96 -23.54 12.59
N ASP A 482 37.08 -24.56 13.44
CA ASP A 482 35.91 -25.22 14.06
C ASP A 482 35.04 -24.23 14.83
N THR A 483 35.65 -23.25 15.50
CA THR A 483 34.93 -22.17 16.19
C THR A 483 34.19 -21.28 15.19
N ASP A 484 34.80 -20.88 14.08
CA ASP A 484 34.11 -20.09 13.06
C ASP A 484 32.95 -20.89 12.45
N LEU A 485 33.12 -22.19 12.22
CA LEU A 485 32.06 -23.07 11.72
C LEU A 485 30.89 -23.17 12.70
N GLU A 486 31.14 -23.23 14.01
CA GLU A 486 30.07 -23.27 15.01
C GLU A 486 29.16 -22.02 14.94
N TYR A 487 29.76 -20.84 14.77
CA TYR A 487 29.01 -19.57 14.76
C TYR A 487 28.50 -19.17 13.37
N PHE A 488 29.24 -19.48 12.31
CA PHE A 488 29.05 -18.92 10.96
C PHE A 488 28.95 -19.99 9.87
N ASN A 489 28.45 -21.19 10.17
CA ASN A 489 28.24 -22.21 9.14
C ASN A 489 27.30 -21.71 8.03
N PHE A 490 27.83 -21.56 6.82
CA PHE A 490 27.08 -21.16 5.64
C PHE A 490 26.89 -22.29 4.61
N ASP A 491 27.17 -23.56 4.97
CA ASP A 491 27.02 -24.69 4.04
C ASP A 491 25.54 -24.95 3.70
N PRO A 492 25.12 -24.84 2.43
CA PRO A 492 23.73 -25.12 2.03
C PRO A 492 23.30 -26.58 2.23
N ARG A 493 24.25 -27.52 2.33
CA ARG A 493 23.96 -28.95 2.52
C ARG A 493 23.40 -29.28 3.90
N GLN A 494 23.51 -28.38 4.87
CA GLN A 494 22.94 -28.56 6.20
C GLN A 494 21.41 -28.39 6.22
N VAL A 495 20.83 -27.80 5.17
CA VAL A 495 19.39 -27.50 5.12
C VAL A 495 18.61 -28.78 4.84
N VAL A 496 17.89 -29.28 5.84
CA VAL A 496 16.91 -30.36 5.67
C VAL A 496 15.59 -29.76 5.19
N TRP A 497 15.35 -29.76 3.87
CA TRP A 497 14.22 -29.06 3.25
C TRP A 497 12.85 -29.39 3.85
N SER A 498 12.59 -30.67 4.17
CA SER A 498 11.33 -31.11 4.76
C SER A 498 11.04 -30.46 6.11
N GLU A 499 12.07 -30.28 6.93
CA GLU A 499 11.98 -29.64 8.23
C GLU A 499 11.94 -28.13 8.09
N PHE A 500 12.85 -27.56 7.30
CA PHE A 500 12.91 -26.12 7.09
C PHE A 500 11.59 -25.57 6.52
N VAL A 501 11.05 -26.16 5.45
CA VAL A 501 9.81 -25.66 4.83
C VAL A 501 8.63 -25.83 5.80
N SER A 502 8.44 -27.03 6.34
CA SER A 502 7.20 -27.37 7.06
C SER A 502 7.17 -26.85 8.50
N LYS A 503 8.33 -26.84 9.19
CA LYS A 503 8.43 -26.50 10.61
C LYS A 503 8.95 -25.09 10.88
N VAL A 504 9.63 -24.46 9.91
CA VAL A 504 10.27 -23.15 10.10
C VAL A 504 9.64 -22.10 9.18
N HIS A 505 9.73 -22.27 7.87
CA HIS A 505 9.35 -21.25 6.90
C HIS A 505 7.82 -21.03 6.83
N LEU A 506 7.03 -22.09 6.64
CA LEU A 506 5.57 -21.96 6.49
C LEU A 506 4.85 -21.40 7.72
N PRO A 507 5.19 -21.80 8.96
CA PRO A 507 4.65 -21.15 10.16
C PRO A 507 4.90 -19.64 10.18
N SER A 508 6.12 -19.19 9.84
CA SER A 508 6.45 -17.77 9.72
C SER A 508 5.61 -17.08 8.66
N VAL A 509 5.43 -17.70 7.48
CA VAL A 509 4.59 -17.15 6.40
C VAL A 509 3.15 -16.94 6.86
N VAL A 510 2.59 -17.89 7.61
CA VAL A 510 1.24 -17.82 8.17
C VAL A 510 1.13 -16.70 9.22
N GLU A 511 2.09 -16.59 10.13
CA GLU A 511 2.11 -15.56 11.17
C GLU A 511 2.21 -14.15 10.55
N HIS A 512 3.16 -13.95 9.63
CA HIS A 512 3.41 -12.66 8.99
C HIS A 512 2.25 -12.21 8.09
N SER A 513 1.58 -13.17 7.43
CA SER A 513 0.42 -12.88 6.58
C SER A 513 -0.86 -12.60 7.36
N ARG A 514 -0.88 -12.87 8.68
CA ARG A 514 -2.03 -12.68 9.59
C ARG A 514 -3.32 -13.29 9.03
N VAL A 515 -3.18 -14.43 8.35
CA VAL A 515 -4.31 -15.19 7.82
C VAL A 515 -5.07 -15.90 8.93
N LYS A 516 -6.36 -16.18 8.69
CA LYS A 516 -7.20 -16.88 9.66
C LYS A 516 -6.84 -18.36 9.66
N THR A 517 -6.34 -18.86 10.78
CA THR A 517 -5.97 -20.28 11.01
C THR A 517 -6.95 -21.01 11.93
N HIS A 518 -7.98 -20.31 12.40
CA HIS A 518 -8.99 -20.86 13.29
C HIS A 518 -10.40 -20.44 12.83
N PRO A 519 -11.44 -21.24 13.17
CA PRO A 519 -12.83 -20.94 12.84
C PRO A 519 -13.35 -19.79 13.73
N GLU A 520 -12.87 -18.57 13.50
CA GLU A 520 -13.44 -17.38 14.11
C GLU A 520 -14.56 -16.84 13.24
N LYS A 521 -15.79 -16.82 13.78
CA LYS A 521 -16.87 -16.03 13.19
C LYS A 521 -16.48 -14.55 13.28
N THR A 522 -16.35 -13.90 12.13
CA THR A 522 -16.02 -12.48 11.91
C THR A 522 -16.84 -11.48 12.75
N SER A 523 -17.90 -11.93 13.43
CA SER A 523 -18.75 -11.08 14.27
C SER A 523 -18.03 -10.48 15.49
N THR A 524 -17.04 -11.14 16.10
CA THR A 524 -16.50 -10.71 17.42
C THR A 524 -15.38 -9.68 17.30
N SER A 525 -14.43 -9.85 16.37
CA SER A 525 -13.31 -8.93 16.13
C SER A 525 -13.75 -7.64 15.42
N SER A 526 -14.66 -7.75 14.44
CA SER A 526 -15.33 -6.63 13.78
C SER A 526 -16.10 -5.76 14.78
N LYS A 527 -16.87 -6.40 15.69
CA LYS A 527 -17.58 -5.70 16.77
C LYS A 527 -16.62 -4.99 17.71
N ARG A 528 -15.56 -5.65 18.20
CA ARG A 528 -14.55 -5.01 19.08
C ARG A 528 -13.85 -3.82 18.42
N ARG A 529 -13.48 -3.93 17.13
CA ARG A 529 -12.87 -2.81 16.37
C ARG A 529 -13.85 -1.66 16.21
N SER A 530 -15.11 -1.96 15.87
CA SER A 530 -16.17 -0.96 15.75
C SER A 530 -16.45 -0.29 17.10
N GLU A 531 -16.51 -1.03 18.20
CA GLU A 531 -16.70 -0.48 19.54
C GLU A 531 -15.52 0.43 19.94
N ARG A 532 -14.28 0.03 19.64
CA ARG A 532 -13.10 0.85 19.91
C ARG A 532 -13.11 2.16 19.12
N GLN A 533 -13.47 2.12 17.84
CA GLN A 533 -13.61 3.32 17.01
C GLN A 533 -14.74 4.24 17.48
N LEU A 534 -15.82 3.67 18.04
CA LEU A 534 -16.89 4.47 18.60
C LEU A 534 -16.45 5.18 19.88
N ARG A 535 -15.70 4.49 20.74
CA ARG A 535 -15.12 5.08 21.96
C ARG A 535 -14.13 6.20 21.67
N SER A 536 -13.38 6.14 20.56
CA SER A 536 -12.49 7.24 20.16
C SER A 536 -13.23 8.45 19.57
N ILE A 537 -14.50 8.29 19.18
CA ILE A 537 -15.36 9.37 18.65
C ILE A 537 -16.15 10.04 19.79
N LEU A 538 -16.60 9.23 20.75
CA LEU A 538 -17.39 9.67 21.90
C LEU A 538 -16.49 9.84 23.13
N THR A 539 -15.66 10.88 23.09
CA THR A 539 -14.73 11.27 24.16
C THR A 539 -15.25 12.49 24.90
N ASP A 540 -14.72 12.81 26.09
CA ASP A 540 -15.04 14.06 26.80
C ASP A 540 -14.23 15.28 26.30
N GLU A 541 -13.30 15.07 25.36
CA GLU A 541 -12.53 16.15 24.75
C GLU A 541 -13.44 17.10 23.93
N PRO A 542 -13.17 18.42 23.92
CA PRO A 542 -13.92 19.34 23.07
C PRO A 542 -13.82 18.97 21.59
N ARG A 543 -14.98 18.81 20.94
CA ARG A 543 -15.09 18.51 19.51
C ARG A 543 -16.12 19.39 18.82
N LEU A 544 -15.91 19.63 17.53
CA LEU A 544 -16.93 20.12 16.60
C LEU A 544 -17.43 18.93 15.76
N VAL A 545 -18.73 18.72 15.70
CA VAL A 545 -19.33 17.57 15.04
C VAL A 545 -20.30 18.05 13.97
N ALA A 546 -19.92 17.89 12.71
CA ALA A 546 -20.73 18.23 11.56
C ALA A 546 -21.54 17.03 11.06
N PHE A 547 -22.81 17.28 10.78
CA PHE A 547 -23.71 16.33 10.13
C PHE A 547 -24.15 16.91 8.79
N ASP A 548 -24.12 16.06 7.77
CA ASP A 548 -24.97 16.21 6.61
C ASP A 548 -26.43 15.86 6.95
N LEU A 549 -27.39 16.33 6.16
CA LEU A 549 -28.82 16.10 6.39
C LEU A 549 -29.34 14.90 5.59
N GLU A 550 -29.28 14.99 4.27
CA GLU A 550 -29.90 14.06 3.33
C GLU A 550 -29.21 12.69 3.37
N ASN A 551 -29.99 11.62 3.54
CA ASN A 551 -29.53 10.22 3.74
C ASN A 551 -28.55 9.98 4.90
N THR A 552 -28.12 11.03 5.60
CA THR A 552 -27.32 10.97 6.83
C THR A 552 -28.21 11.04 8.08
N VAL A 553 -28.98 12.11 8.26
CA VAL A 553 -29.92 12.28 9.39
C VAL A 553 -31.33 11.84 9.01
N ILE A 554 -31.72 12.08 7.76
CA ILE A 554 -33.05 11.74 7.23
C ILE A 554 -32.95 10.93 5.94
N ALA A 555 -33.80 9.93 5.75
CA ALA A 555 -33.90 9.15 4.51
C ALA A 555 -34.73 9.89 3.43
N ALA A 556 -34.38 11.14 3.14
CA ALA A 556 -35.04 12.01 2.17
C ALA A 556 -34.01 12.91 1.48
N ASN A 557 -34.39 13.52 0.36
CA ASN A 557 -33.58 14.47 -0.40
C ASN A 557 -34.32 15.80 -0.64
N VAL A 558 -33.65 16.77 -1.25
CA VAL A 558 -34.22 18.11 -1.53
C VAL A 558 -35.44 18.09 -2.45
N VAL A 559 -35.57 17.09 -3.33
CA VAL A 559 -36.74 16.90 -4.20
C VAL A 559 -37.95 16.46 -3.37
N ASP A 560 -37.73 15.63 -2.34
CA ASP A 560 -38.80 15.22 -1.43
C ASP A 560 -39.37 16.42 -0.66
N SER A 561 -38.49 17.27 -0.11
CA SER A 561 -38.90 18.49 0.59
C SER A 561 -39.69 19.45 -0.32
N PHE A 562 -39.22 19.65 -1.55
CA PHE A 562 -39.94 20.47 -2.54
C PHE A 562 -41.31 19.89 -2.89
N ALA A 563 -41.38 18.60 -3.22
CA ALA A 563 -42.62 17.97 -3.64
C ALA A 563 -43.68 18.00 -2.52
N TYR A 564 -43.28 17.80 -1.26
CA TYR A 564 -44.21 17.92 -0.15
C TYR A 564 -44.75 19.35 0.00
N LEU A 565 -43.87 20.36 0.02
CA LEU A 565 -44.27 21.75 0.17
C LEU A 565 -45.14 22.22 -1.00
N ALA A 566 -44.73 21.93 -2.23
CA ALA A 566 -45.47 22.31 -3.43
C ALA A 566 -46.84 21.62 -3.51
N THR A 567 -46.97 20.36 -3.07
CA THR A 567 -48.26 19.65 -3.12
C THR A 567 -49.22 20.01 -1.98
N ARG A 568 -48.77 20.71 -0.93
CA ARG A 568 -49.60 21.01 0.25
C ARG A 568 -50.84 21.83 -0.08
N ARG A 569 -50.70 22.81 -0.98
CA ARG A 569 -51.76 23.76 -1.33
C ARG A 569 -52.37 23.53 -2.72
N LEU A 570 -51.99 22.44 -3.40
CA LEU A 570 -52.56 22.03 -4.69
C LEU A 570 -53.81 21.15 -4.52
N LYS A 571 -54.72 21.19 -5.50
CA LYS A 571 -55.88 20.28 -5.56
C LYS A 571 -55.47 18.90 -6.10
N GLY A 572 -56.30 17.88 -5.88
CA GLY A 572 -55.94 16.47 -6.13
C GLY A 572 -55.37 16.16 -7.52
N SER A 573 -55.96 16.72 -8.60
CA SER A 573 -55.46 16.53 -9.98
C SER A 573 -54.12 17.24 -10.22
N GLU A 574 -53.92 18.42 -9.64
CA GLU A 574 -52.70 19.22 -9.76
C GLU A 574 -51.53 18.57 -9.00
N LYS A 575 -51.79 17.96 -7.84
CA LYS A 575 -50.78 17.18 -7.09
C LYS A 575 -50.21 16.03 -7.94
N VAL A 576 -51.09 15.29 -8.62
CA VAL A 576 -50.69 14.16 -9.47
C VAL A 576 -49.89 14.65 -10.68
N ALA A 577 -50.31 15.75 -11.30
CA ALA A 577 -49.60 16.35 -12.44
C ALA A 577 -48.17 16.78 -12.07
N LEU A 578 -47.98 17.45 -10.92
CA LEU A 578 -46.66 17.86 -10.43
C LEU A 578 -45.74 16.68 -10.12
N VAL A 579 -46.26 15.65 -9.47
CA VAL A 579 -45.45 14.45 -9.17
C VAL A 579 -45.08 13.73 -10.47
N ALA A 580 -45.99 13.63 -11.43
CA ALA A 580 -45.72 13.03 -12.73
C ALA A 580 -44.65 13.82 -13.51
N SER A 581 -44.65 15.15 -13.48
CA SER A 581 -43.62 15.96 -14.14
C SER A 581 -42.25 15.79 -13.48
N LEU A 582 -42.18 15.79 -12.14
CA LEU A 582 -40.93 15.54 -11.42
C LEU A 582 -40.36 14.14 -11.71
N LEU A 583 -41.22 13.12 -11.83
CA LEU A 583 -40.80 11.77 -12.23
C LEU A 583 -40.30 11.72 -13.67
N ALA A 584 -40.93 12.47 -14.59
CA ALA A 584 -40.48 12.57 -15.98
C ALA A 584 -39.12 13.28 -16.10
N GLU A 585 -38.86 14.28 -15.26
CA GLU A 585 -37.59 15.02 -15.22
C GLU A 585 -36.47 14.31 -14.42
N ALA A 586 -36.81 13.31 -13.60
CA ALA A 586 -35.88 12.64 -12.70
C ALA A 586 -34.58 12.16 -13.36
N PRO A 587 -34.57 11.55 -14.58
CA PRO A 587 -33.32 11.16 -15.24
C PRO A 587 -32.40 12.35 -15.55
N SER A 588 -32.98 13.48 -15.95
CA SER A 588 -32.24 14.72 -16.25
C SER A 588 -31.65 15.30 -14.96
N LEU A 589 -32.46 15.40 -13.91
CA LEU A 589 -32.03 15.88 -12.59
C LEU A 589 -30.89 15.02 -12.01
N LEU A 590 -31.02 13.69 -12.07
CA LEU A 590 -29.96 12.78 -11.63
C LEU A 590 -28.68 12.91 -12.46
N SER A 591 -28.79 13.15 -13.77
CA SER A 591 -27.62 13.38 -14.62
C SER A 591 -26.91 14.69 -14.26
N LEU A 592 -27.67 15.74 -13.96
CA LEU A 592 -27.13 17.04 -13.63
C LEU A 592 -26.48 17.02 -12.23
N ASP A 593 -27.14 16.40 -11.26
CA ASP A 593 -26.63 16.19 -9.90
C ASP A 593 -25.28 15.42 -9.86
N ARG A 594 -25.15 14.39 -10.70
CA ARG A 594 -23.90 13.63 -10.85
C ARG A 594 -22.77 14.42 -11.49
N LYS A 595 -23.08 15.45 -12.29
CA LYS A 595 -22.08 16.30 -12.96
C LYS A 595 -21.65 17.44 -12.04
N ASP A 596 -22.63 18.17 -11.50
CA ASP A 596 -22.43 19.32 -10.64
C ASP A 596 -23.64 19.49 -9.69
N ARG A 597 -23.42 19.20 -8.40
CA ARG A 597 -24.44 19.34 -7.34
C ARG A 597 -24.91 20.79 -7.20
N GLY A 598 -24.04 21.77 -7.42
CA GLY A 598 -24.36 23.19 -7.27
C GLY A 598 -25.24 23.70 -8.40
N GLU A 599 -24.92 23.32 -9.63
CA GLU A 599 -25.78 23.59 -10.79
C GLU A 599 -27.16 22.93 -10.60
N PHE A 600 -27.20 21.70 -10.06
CA PHE A 600 -28.44 21.04 -9.68
C PHE A 600 -29.26 21.82 -8.68
N LEU A 601 -28.69 22.21 -7.54
CA LEU A 601 -29.44 22.97 -6.54
C LEU A 601 -29.95 24.29 -7.12
N ARG A 602 -29.13 25.03 -7.86
CA ARG A 602 -29.57 26.31 -8.47
C ARG A 602 -30.67 26.10 -9.52
N TYR A 603 -30.54 25.10 -10.40
CA TYR A 603 -31.58 24.78 -11.37
C TYR A 603 -32.87 24.32 -10.69
N PHE A 604 -32.74 23.48 -9.66
CA PHE A 604 -33.88 22.90 -8.96
C PHE A 604 -34.64 23.97 -8.15
N TYR A 605 -33.91 24.79 -7.39
CA TYR A 605 -34.49 25.81 -6.51
C TYR A 605 -35.11 27.01 -7.21
N ARG A 606 -34.84 27.22 -8.51
CA ARG A 606 -35.63 28.18 -9.32
C ARG A 606 -37.13 27.91 -9.31
N ARG A 607 -37.56 26.68 -8.99
CA ARG A 607 -38.99 26.33 -8.85
C ARG A 607 -39.70 27.01 -7.69
N TYR A 608 -38.96 27.62 -6.76
CA TYR A 608 -39.53 28.43 -5.68
C TYR A 608 -39.75 29.89 -6.08
N GLU A 609 -39.43 30.30 -7.31
CA GLU A 609 -39.64 31.67 -7.77
C GLU A 609 -41.12 32.09 -7.61
N ASN A 610 -41.34 33.28 -7.03
CA ASN A 610 -42.63 33.86 -6.66
C ASN A 610 -43.40 33.10 -5.55
N ALA A 611 -42.80 32.10 -4.90
CA ALA A 611 -43.42 31.46 -3.74
C ALA A 611 -43.38 32.39 -2.52
N GLU A 612 -44.48 32.45 -1.76
CA GLU A 612 -44.60 33.30 -0.56
C GLU A 612 -43.76 32.72 0.60
N SER A 613 -42.79 33.50 1.07
CA SER A 613 -41.78 33.03 2.03
C SER A 613 -42.38 32.65 3.39
N GLU A 614 -43.28 33.48 3.93
CA GLU A 614 -43.91 33.23 5.23
C GLU A 614 -44.78 31.97 5.23
N LEU A 615 -45.50 31.69 4.13
CA LEU A 615 -46.26 30.45 3.98
C LEU A 615 -45.35 29.22 3.98
N LEU A 616 -44.19 29.28 3.32
CA LEU A 616 -43.24 28.17 3.31
C LEU A 616 -42.61 27.93 4.68
N LYS A 617 -42.35 28.99 5.45
CA LYS A 617 -41.88 28.90 6.84
C LYS A 617 -42.93 28.29 7.77
N GLU A 618 -44.22 28.57 7.55
CA GLU A 618 -45.31 27.91 8.29
C GLU A 618 -45.43 26.43 7.90
N ASP A 619 -45.45 26.14 6.60
CA ASP A 619 -45.62 24.80 6.06
C ASP A 619 -44.45 23.86 6.38
N SER A 620 -43.25 24.41 6.65
CA SER A 620 -42.07 23.61 7.00
C SER A 620 -42.20 22.83 8.32
N TRP A 621 -42.97 23.35 9.30
CA TRP A 621 -43.26 22.62 10.53
C TRP A 621 -44.10 21.37 10.26
N SER A 622 -45.02 21.45 9.31
CA SER A 622 -45.81 20.30 8.89
C SER A 622 -44.99 19.34 8.05
N LEU A 623 -44.09 19.84 7.18
CA LEU A 623 -43.10 19.01 6.48
C LEU A 623 -42.27 18.19 7.47
N LEU A 624 -41.78 18.80 8.55
CA LEU A 624 -41.05 18.09 9.59
C LEU A 624 -41.90 16.97 10.21
N ASN A 625 -43.08 17.33 10.72
CA ASN A 625 -43.91 16.42 11.51
C ASN A 625 -44.53 15.28 10.69
N GLU A 626 -45.06 15.60 9.51
CA GLU A 626 -45.80 14.64 8.70
C GLU A 626 -44.90 13.81 7.79
N TYR A 627 -43.72 14.31 7.43
CA TYR A 627 -42.84 13.67 6.45
C TYR A 627 -41.43 13.40 6.97
N LEU A 628 -40.64 14.43 7.31
CA LEU A 628 -39.21 14.24 7.60
C LEU A 628 -38.96 13.38 8.84
N LEU A 629 -39.74 13.52 9.91
CA LEU A 629 -39.61 12.66 11.11
C LEU A 629 -39.91 11.19 10.81
N THR A 630 -40.83 10.90 9.87
CA THR A 630 -41.11 9.52 9.44
C THR A 630 -39.96 8.91 8.63
N LYS A 631 -39.10 9.76 8.07
CA LYS A 631 -37.91 9.40 7.29
C LYS A 631 -36.63 9.50 8.11
N ALA A 632 -36.64 10.13 9.28
CA ALA A 632 -35.48 10.29 10.14
C ALA A 632 -34.89 8.94 10.58
N PHE A 633 -33.57 8.89 10.70
CA PHE A 633 -32.88 7.76 11.31
C PHE A 633 -32.83 7.99 12.84
N PRO A 634 -33.48 7.14 13.66
CA PRO A 634 -33.43 7.29 15.11
C PRO A 634 -32.00 7.28 15.67
N ASP A 635 -31.12 6.47 15.07
CA ASP A 635 -29.69 6.41 15.39
C ASP A 635 -28.98 7.76 15.18
N ALA A 636 -29.36 8.52 14.14
CA ALA A 636 -28.79 9.84 13.88
C ALA A 636 -29.15 10.83 14.98
N ILE A 637 -30.45 10.92 15.31
CA ILE A 637 -30.95 11.80 16.38
C ILE A 637 -30.29 11.43 17.72
N TRP A 638 -30.16 10.14 17.99
CA TRP A 638 -29.50 9.67 19.19
C TRP A 638 -28.01 10.06 19.20
N ARG A 639 -27.30 9.91 18.07
CA ARG A 639 -25.89 10.27 17.96
C ARG A 639 -25.65 11.77 18.18
N VAL A 640 -26.49 12.63 17.61
CA VAL A 640 -26.43 14.08 17.87
C VAL A 640 -26.57 14.36 19.36
N ARG A 641 -27.58 13.75 20.02
CA ARG A 641 -27.79 13.91 21.47
C ARG A 641 -26.64 13.38 22.32
N GLN A 642 -25.98 12.30 21.90
CA GLN A 642 -24.80 11.79 22.60
C GLN A 642 -23.66 12.80 22.57
N HIS A 643 -23.35 13.37 21.40
CA HIS A 643 -22.33 14.41 21.28
C HIS A 643 -22.65 15.63 22.14
N ARG A 644 -23.90 16.10 22.12
CA ARG A 644 -24.33 17.22 22.97
C ARG A 644 -24.16 16.93 24.47
N ARG A 645 -24.46 15.71 24.92
CA ARG A 645 -24.26 15.31 26.33
C ARG A 645 -22.79 15.31 26.76
N LEU A 646 -21.88 15.08 25.83
CA LEU A 646 -20.43 15.15 26.05
C LEU A 646 -19.89 16.59 25.91
N GLY A 647 -20.74 17.59 25.70
CA GLY A 647 -20.34 18.99 25.55
C GLY A 647 -19.77 19.33 24.16
N HIS A 648 -19.84 18.42 23.19
CA HIS A 648 -19.42 18.72 21.83
C HIS A 648 -20.34 19.76 21.18
N LYS A 649 -19.78 20.58 20.29
CA LYS A 649 -20.55 21.49 19.43
C LYS A 649 -21.06 20.73 18.21
N THR A 650 -22.37 20.66 18.06
CA THR A 650 -23.05 19.95 16.98
C THR A 650 -23.53 20.92 15.92
N VAL A 651 -23.18 20.69 14.66
CA VAL A 651 -23.54 21.57 13.55
C VAL A 651 -24.15 20.77 12.40
N LEU A 652 -25.16 21.34 11.74
CA LEU A 652 -25.72 20.81 10.50
C LEU A 652 -25.19 21.61 9.32
N ILE A 653 -24.56 20.96 8.34
CA ILE A 653 -24.10 21.60 7.10
C ILE A 653 -24.81 20.93 5.94
N THR A 654 -25.69 21.65 5.26
CA THR A 654 -26.56 21.06 4.23
C THR A 654 -26.79 22.00 3.04
N GLY A 655 -27.07 21.38 1.89
CA GLY A 655 -27.49 22.12 0.69
C GLY A 655 -28.99 22.44 0.68
N ALA A 656 -29.77 21.94 1.64
CA ALA A 656 -31.18 22.27 1.82
C ALA A 656 -31.40 23.75 2.11
N LEU A 657 -32.59 24.25 1.78
CA LEU A 657 -32.97 25.64 2.07
C LEU A 657 -33.21 25.84 3.57
N ASP A 658 -32.87 27.03 4.06
CA ASP A 658 -33.00 27.47 5.45
C ASP A 658 -34.37 27.15 6.07
N PHE A 659 -35.48 27.48 5.40
CA PHE A 659 -36.82 27.24 5.92
C PHE A 659 -37.17 25.75 6.06
N VAL A 660 -36.54 24.87 5.28
CA VAL A 660 -36.72 23.40 5.37
C VAL A 660 -36.07 22.84 6.64
N VAL A 661 -34.94 23.43 7.03
CA VAL A 661 -34.10 22.90 8.12
C VAL A 661 -34.30 23.64 9.44
N ARG A 662 -34.91 24.81 9.42
CA ARG A 662 -35.27 25.61 10.60
C ARG A 662 -35.97 24.78 11.71
N PRO A 663 -36.94 23.88 11.41
CA PRO A 663 -37.54 23.05 12.45
C PRO A 663 -36.57 22.09 13.17
N LEU A 664 -35.36 21.87 12.64
CA LEU A 664 -34.30 21.04 13.23
C LEU A 664 -33.35 21.81 14.15
N GLU A 665 -33.48 23.14 14.28
CA GLU A 665 -32.67 23.98 15.18
C GLU A 665 -32.52 23.40 16.61
N PRO A 666 -33.56 22.82 17.25
CA PRO A 666 -33.39 22.26 18.60
C PRO A 666 -32.41 21.09 18.71
N LEU A 667 -32.01 20.47 17.58
CA LEU A 667 -31.06 19.36 17.55
C LEU A 667 -29.60 19.81 17.44
N PHE A 668 -29.33 21.01 16.90
CA PHE A 668 -27.98 21.46 16.58
C PHE A 668 -27.66 22.80 17.27
N ASP A 669 -26.39 23.06 17.53
CA ASP A 669 -25.93 24.35 18.06
C ASP A 669 -25.86 25.41 16.96
N GLU A 670 -25.62 25.00 15.72
CA GLU A 670 -25.57 25.88 14.55
C GLU A 670 -26.00 25.11 13.29
N ILE A 671 -26.75 25.77 12.40
CA ILE A 671 -27.15 25.22 11.10
C ILE A 671 -26.62 26.13 10.00
N VAL A 672 -25.89 25.55 9.06
CA VAL A 672 -25.43 26.22 7.83
C VAL A 672 -26.13 25.58 6.65
N SER A 673 -26.95 26.38 5.95
CA SER A 673 -27.86 25.93 4.92
C SER A 673 -27.81 26.83 3.69
N ALA A 674 -28.47 26.44 2.59
CA ALA A 674 -28.62 27.31 1.44
C ALA A 674 -29.67 28.39 1.73
N GLU A 675 -29.37 29.63 1.38
CA GLU A 675 -30.29 30.76 1.52
C GLU A 675 -30.81 31.19 0.15
N MET A 676 -32.06 31.65 0.09
CA MET A 676 -32.65 32.20 -1.13
C MET A 676 -33.03 33.66 -0.89
N THR A 677 -32.82 34.51 -1.89
CA THR A 677 -33.21 35.92 -1.78
C THR A 677 -34.73 36.10 -1.90
N GLU A 678 -35.24 37.14 -1.25
CA GLU A 678 -36.64 37.56 -1.29
C GLU A 678 -36.78 38.85 -2.10
N PHE A 679 -37.88 38.99 -2.84
CA PHE A 679 -38.34 40.26 -3.40
C PHE A 679 -39.00 41.11 -2.29
N ASP A 680 -39.09 42.43 -2.50
CA ASP A 680 -39.71 43.37 -1.55
C ASP A 680 -41.18 43.03 -1.21
N ASN A 681 -41.86 42.23 -2.06
CA ASN A 681 -43.23 41.77 -1.85
C ASN A 681 -43.34 40.49 -0.96
N GLY A 682 -42.24 40.02 -0.38
CA GLY A 682 -42.21 38.83 0.49
C GLY A 682 -42.23 37.48 -0.24
N THR A 683 -42.00 37.49 -1.57
CA THR A 683 -41.90 36.26 -2.37
C THR A 683 -40.45 35.93 -2.71
N LEU A 684 -40.14 34.65 -2.88
CA LEU A 684 -38.79 34.17 -3.19
C LEU A 684 -38.39 34.46 -4.64
N THR A 685 -37.12 34.82 -4.87
CA THR A 685 -36.59 35.13 -6.21
C THR A 685 -36.24 33.89 -7.04
N GLY A 686 -36.22 32.70 -6.43
CA GLY A 686 -35.65 31.50 -7.04
C GLY A 686 -34.12 31.52 -7.17
N GLN A 687 -33.44 32.58 -6.70
CA GLN A 687 -31.99 32.72 -6.76
C GLN A 687 -31.33 32.43 -5.41
N VAL A 688 -30.41 31.47 -5.41
CA VAL A 688 -29.55 31.14 -4.28
C VAL A 688 -28.22 31.89 -4.45
N PRO A 689 -28.00 33.03 -3.76
CA PRO A 689 -26.75 33.78 -3.84
C PRO A 689 -25.58 33.01 -3.25
N GLY A 690 -24.35 33.37 -3.65
CA GLY A 690 -23.13 32.75 -3.11
C GLY A 690 -22.96 31.27 -3.52
N THR A 691 -22.09 30.57 -2.78
CA THR A 691 -21.84 29.13 -2.98
C THR A 691 -22.64 28.35 -1.95
N PRO A 692 -23.62 27.50 -2.36
CA PRO A 692 -24.34 26.65 -1.42
C PRO A 692 -23.39 25.78 -0.59
N PRO A 693 -23.77 25.35 0.63
CA PRO A 693 -22.96 24.43 1.44
C PRO A 693 -22.89 23.03 0.82
N ILE A 694 -22.05 22.86 -0.20
CA ILE A 694 -21.83 21.62 -0.95
C ILE A 694 -20.34 21.44 -1.25
N GLY A 695 -19.88 20.20 -1.40
CA GLY A 695 -18.51 19.91 -1.84
C GLY A 695 -17.44 20.60 -0.97
N GLU A 696 -16.53 21.32 -1.62
CA GLU A 696 -15.43 22.05 -0.98
C GLU A 696 -15.91 23.15 -0.03
N ALA A 697 -17.06 23.77 -0.29
CA ALA A 697 -17.62 24.77 0.61
C ALA A 697 -17.96 24.17 1.99
N ARG A 698 -18.41 22.91 2.05
CA ARG A 698 -18.65 22.23 3.35
C ARG A 698 -17.37 22.05 4.15
N ALA A 699 -16.27 21.72 3.48
CA ALA A 699 -14.96 21.58 4.12
C ALA A 699 -14.46 22.93 4.65
N GLU A 700 -14.65 24.01 3.90
CA GLU A 700 -14.29 25.35 4.34
C GLU A 700 -15.14 25.81 5.52
N ILE A 701 -16.47 25.62 5.45
CA ILE A 701 -17.42 25.92 6.53
C ILE A 701 -17.02 25.16 7.79
N LEU A 702 -16.69 23.87 7.69
CA LEU A 702 -16.23 23.07 8.84
C LEU A 702 -15.00 23.70 9.50
N SER A 703 -13.98 24.09 8.72
CA SER A 703 -12.77 24.74 9.25
C SER A 703 -13.03 26.15 9.79
N GLN A 704 -13.98 26.91 9.21
CA GLN A 704 -14.38 28.21 9.72
C GLN A 704 -15.09 28.08 11.07
N LEU A 705 -16.03 27.12 11.19
CA LEU A 705 -16.73 26.82 12.44
C LEU A 705 -15.76 26.28 13.51
N ALA A 706 -14.81 25.42 13.14
CA ALA A 706 -13.79 24.93 14.07
C ALA A 706 -13.02 26.10 14.69
N ARG A 707 -12.54 27.03 13.84
CA ARG A 707 -11.85 28.26 14.30
C ARG A 707 -12.76 29.15 15.15
N LYS A 708 -14.03 29.32 14.77
CA LYS A 708 -15.03 30.09 15.54
C LYS A 708 -15.18 29.56 16.97
N TYR A 709 -15.11 28.24 17.15
CA TYR A 709 -15.18 27.59 18.46
C TYR A 709 -13.82 27.34 19.13
N GLY A 710 -12.72 27.88 18.58
CA GLY A 710 -11.37 27.71 19.15
C GLY A 710 -10.80 26.30 19.02
N LEU A 711 -11.26 25.51 18.04
CA LEU A 711 -10.87 24.13 17.79
C LEU A 711 -10.03 24.02 16.51
N SER A 712 -9.13 23.02 16.47
CA SER A 712 -8.40 22.65 15.25
C SER A 712 -9.19 21.66 14.39
N ASP A 713 -8.79 21.47 13.13
CA ASP A 713 -9.44 20.50 12.24
C ASP A 713 -9.34 19.06 12.78
N ASP A 714 -8.26 18.71 13.49
CA ASP A 714 -8.08 17.39 14.12
C ASP A 714 -9.13 17.11 15.23
N GLN A 715 -9.75 18.16 15.77
CA GLN A 715 -10.81 18.08 16.77
C GLN A 715 -12.21 18.05 16.13
N THR A 716 -12.30 17.98 14.80
CA THR A 716 -13.59 17.91 14.10
C THR A 716 -13.98 16.48 13.74
N ILE A 717 -15.29 16.23 13.69
CA ILE A 717 -15.89 14.95 13.28
C ILE A 717 -16.95 15.24 12.21
N ALA A 718 -16.94 14.50 11.11
CA ALA A 718 -17.91 14.68 10.01
C ALA A 718 -18.69 13.39 9.74
N TYR A 719 -20.02 13.52 9.67
CA TYR A 719 -20.96 12.46 9.31
C TYR A 719 -21.60 12.75 7.94
N ALA A 720 -21.43 11.85 6.97
CA ALA A 720 -22.03 11.98 5.63
C ALA A 720 -22.18 10.62 4.91
N ASP A 721 -23.02 10.57 3.86
CA ASP A 721 -23.30 9.38 3.05
C ASP A 721 -22.73 9.43 1.61
N GLY A 722 -22.57 10.63 1.06
CA GLY A 722 -22.28 10.86 -0.34
C GLY A 722 -20.81 11.13 -0.69
N THR A 723 -20.42 10.83 -1.92
CA THR A 723 -19.09 11.24 -2.44
C THR A 723 -18.94 12.74 -2.64
N SER A 724 -20.06 13.47 -2.75
CA SER A 724 -20.10 14.94 -2.71
C SER A 724 -19.48 15.52 -1.44
N ASP A 725 -19.51 14.75 -0.35
CA ASP A 725 -19.04 15.19 0.98
C ASP A 725 -17.60 14.78 1.26
N LEU A 726 -16.94 14.18 0.28
CA LEU A 726 -15.57 13.74 0.41
C LEU A 726 -14.62 14.87 0.84
N PRO A 727 -14.72 16.12 0.35
CA PRO A 727 -13.91 17.22 0.87
C PRO A 727 -14.08 17.46 2.36
N MET A 728 -15.32 17.44 2.87
CA MET A 728 -15.61 17.63 4.29
C MET A 728 -15.07 16.46 5.13
N LEU A 729 -15.26 15.23 4.66
CA LEU A 729 -14.77 14.02 5.31
C LEU A 729 -13.22 13.96 5.33
N GLU A 730 -12.55 14.42 4.27
CA GLU A 730 -11.09 14.50 4.21
C GLU A 730 -10.52 15.58 5.13
N ARG A 731 -11.24 16.68 5.27
CA ARG A 731 -10.83 17.79 6.11
C ARG A 731 -11.00 17.49 7.59
N ALA A 732 -12.01 16.68 7.93
CA ALA A 732 -12.31 16.36 9.31
C ALA A 732 -11.23 15.50 9.97
N GLY A 733 -10.92 15.78 11.23
CA GLY A 733 -10.02 14.95 12.03
C GLY A 733 -10.53 13.51 12.18
N THR A 734 -11.84 13.31 12.18
CA THR A 734 -12.47 12.00 12.12
C THR A 734 -13.65 11.95 11.14
N ALA A 735 -13.57 11.05 10.15
CA ALA A 735 -14.63 10.80 9.19
C ALA A 735 -15.51 9.60 9.59
N VAL A 736 -16.84 9.79 9.54
CA VAL A 736 -17.83 8.73 9.75
C VAL A 736 -18.78 8.67 8.57
N CYS A 737 -18.69 7.59 7.80
CA CYS A 737 -19.54 7.36 6.63
C CYS A 737 -20.82 6.66 7.06
N VAL A 738 -21.96 7.33 6.95
CA VAL A 738 -23.27 6.84 7.37
C VAL A 738 -24.03 6.38 6.13
N ASN A 739 -24.55 5.15 6.14
CA ASN A 739 -25.32 4.61 5.01
C ASN A 739 -24.68 4.87 3.63
N PRO A 740 -23.34 4.74 3.46
CA PRO A 740 -22.64 5.37 2.36
C PRO A 740 -23.03 4.78 1.01
N GLU A 741 -23.03 5.63 -0.01
CA GLU A 741 -23.09 5.20 -1.40
C GLU A 741 -21.92 4.25 -1.73
N VAL A 742 -22.09 3.41 -2.75
CA VAL A 742 -21.08 2.40 -3.14
C VAL A 742 -19.68 3.01 -3.32
N LYS A 743 -19.58 4.18 -3.95
CA LYS A 743 -18.29 4.86 -4.15
C LYS A 743 -17.67 5.33 -2.83
N LEU A 744 -18.44 6.00 -1.97
CA LEU A 744 -17.93 6.47 -0.68
C LEU A 744 -17.55 5.29 0.22
N LEU A 745 -18.32 4.20 0.20
CA LEU A 745 -18.02 2.97 0.92
C LEU A 745 -16.62 2.42 0.55
N ASN A 746 -16.29 2.39 -0.74
CA ASN A 746 -15.00 1.89 -1.22
C ASN A 746 -13.85 2.81 -0.81
N ILE A 747 -14.08 4.13 -0.79
CA ILE A 747 -13.11 5.12 -0.28
C ILE A 747 -12.92 4.94 1.24
N ALA A 748 -14.01 4.85 1.99
CA ALA A 748 -13.99 4.70 3.45
C ALA A 748 -13.21 3.45 3.88
N ARG A 749 -13.39 2.32 3.18
CA ARG A 749 -12.65 1.08 3.42
C ARG A 749 -11.16 1.22 3.20
N ARG A 750 -10.75 1.80 2.07
CA ARG A 750 -9.34 2.03 1.75
C ARG A 750 -8.66 2.94 2.77
N ARG A 751 -9.40 3.92 3.31
CA ARG A 751 -8.90 4.87 4.33
C ARG A 751 -9.06 4.39 5.77
N GLY A 752 -9.73 3.25 5.97
CA GLY A 752 -10.04 2.75 7.32
C GLY A 752 -11.03 3.63 8.10
N TRP A 753 -11.80 4.47 7.42
CA TRP A 753 -12.84 5.30 8.01
C TRP A 753 -13.97 4.46 8.59
N ARG A 754 -14.66 5.01 9.58
CA ARG A 754 -15.78 4.32 10.24
C ARG A 754 -16.98 4.30 9.30
N ILE A 755 -17.66 3.15 9.23
CA ILE A 755 -18.89 2.99 8.46
C ILE A 755 -20.03 2.63 9.43
N GLU A 756 -21.09 3.41 9.44
CA GLU A 756 -22.31 3.13 10.20
C GLU A 756 -23.48 2.86 9.25
N ASN A 757 -24.38 1.95 9.63
CA ASN A 757 -25.59 1.65 8.88
C ASN A 757 -26.78 1.92 9.81
N TRP A 758 -27.47 3.02 9.58
CA TRP A 758 -28.61 3.45 10.39
C TRP A 758 -29.92 3.08 9.71
N SER A 759 -30.88 2.60 10.50
CA SER A 759 -32.15 2.10 9.97
C SER A 759 -33.31 2.99 10.37
N ARG A 760 -34.33 3.07 9.52
CA ARG A 760 -35.59 3.75 9.89
C ARG A 760 -36.31 2.99 10.99
N ALA A 761 -37.11 3.70 11.78
CA ALA A 761 -37.93 3.09 12.83
C ALA A 761 -38.81 1.96 12.28
N LYS A 762 -38.89 0.83 13.00
CA LYS A 762 -39.78 -0.28 12.64
C LYS A 762 -41.23 0.23 12.67
N GLY A 763 -41.99 -0.02 11.60
CA GLY A 763 -43.38 0.45 11.46
C GLY A 763 -43.53 1.88 10.92
N ALA A 764 -42.44 2.55 10.52
CA ALA A 764 -42.53 3.84 9.84
C ALA A 764 -43.36 3.74 8.54
N SER A 765 -44.20 4.74 8.28
CA SER A 765 -45.11 4.73 7.13
C SER A 765 -44.36 4.53 5.82
N SER A 766 -44.93 3.71 4.92
CA SER A 766 -44.41 3.46 3.58
C SER A 766 -44.80 4.57 2.60
N ILE A 767 -44.96 5.83 3.04
CA ILE A 767 -45.22 6.95 2.14
C ILE A 767 -44.03 7.06 1.18
N TYR A 768 -44.19 6.48 -0.01
CA TYR A 768 -43.17 6.42 -1.05
C TYR A 768 -43.10 7.72 -1.83
N LEU A 769 -44.22 8.46 -1.90
CA LEU A 769 -44.31 9.73 -2.60
C LEU A 769 -44.43 10.88 -1.60
N PRO A 770 -43.61 11.92 -1.70
CA PRO A 770 -43.64 13.13 -0.85
C PRO A 770 -44.87 14.00 -1.16
N ILE A 771 -46.07 13.50 -0.90
CA ILE A 771 -47.33 14.22 -1.14
C ILE A 771 -47.94 14.61 0.21
N ALA A 772 -48.17 15.90 0.41
CA ALA A 772 -48.86 16.40 1.59
C ALA A 772 -50.31 15.89 1.66
N LYS A 773 -50.75 15.48 2.85
CA LYS A 773 -52.13 15.02 3.07
C LYS A 773 -53.11 16.13 2.73
N VAL A 774 -54.29 15.75 2.22
CA VAL A 774 -55.36 16.70 1.94
C VAL A 774 -55.87 17.20 3.30
N ASN A 775 -55.76 18.51 3.57
CA ASN A 775 -56.53 19.11 4.65
C ASN A 775 -58.01 18.92 4.30
N GLN A 776 -58.73 18.17 5.14
CA GLN A 776 -60.20 18.15 5.09
C GLN A 776 -60.75 19.50 5.50
#